data_AF-A0A9X4EDF1-F1
#
_entry.id   AF-A0A9X4EDF1-F1
#
_cell.length_a   1.000
_cell.length_b   1.000
_cell.length_c   1.000
_cell.angle_alpha   90.00
_cell.angle_beta   90.00
_cell.angle_gamma   90.00
#
_symmetry.space_group_name_H-M   'P 1'
#
loop_
_entity.id
_entity.type
_entity.pdbx_description
1 polymer ?
#
loop_
_entity_poly.entity_id
_entity_poly.type
_entity_poly.pdbx_seq_one_letter_code
_entity_poly.pdbx_strand_id
1 'polypeptide(L)'
;MIRIDKIHIREFRGIRELTLELKGQNFAACGPNGTGKSGIVDAIEFALTGNISRLAGTGTGGLSVKAHGPHVDSRNKPEAASVTLDVTIPSLHNKKAQIHRTVKSASAPEIKPTDKDVIAAFESVNLHPEFVLSRRELIRYVLSEPGQRSKEVQSLLRLDDIEKLRGVLQKIANACTKELPGLERAEKDAVANLLAALDTTQLTKKSVLDAVNPRRELLGLPPLADLETNTSVKDGLTTTTASAPGRVPKVQAATDLMTLREAVQALQSAPFQQACSSADANAAELGKDAESLNGLSRESLLKSALALYDGTVCPVCDTPFEPDVFSGHLAEKLTHLEDVSKRRAALEAELKPILDALHATGTALNTMIDHAGMFSPKIDVTAFTEFRTVLRGRYQQLQKLLPLDDTRAVLSATHRVPDMELSLATLAAAIAAIPEPTKQDAARDFLVLAQERLETYRTARLKSAAGKVRADRATKVFTGYGTVTTTALEKIYKNVETAFASYYSKINEDDEKAFTAKLMPSIGKLGFDVDFYGRGHFPPGAYHSEGHQDGMGLCLYLALMNHLLGGNFTFAVLDDVLMSVDSGHRRQVCTLLKEMFPDTQFIFTTHDEIWLRHMKSEGLIKGRNFAHFRTWSVDFGPTEWDNRDIWAEVEGHLAKSDVRAAAALLRHYLEHFAKEACDRLRATVEFRGDAQFVLGDLLPNATSALGDLLKKAKGAANSWNQKDVVEHISAIEVAFGEAKAKTGHETWQINTAVHFNEWADFTKEDFGPVVAAFRAFTKAFACDTCNEMYFVAPDRGKKEALRCGCGTLNLNLLQKGG
;
A
#
# COMPACT_ATOMS: atom_id res chain seq x y z
N MET A 1 -4.67 -4.46 22.64
CA MET A 1 -5.21 -5.49 21.73
C MET A 1 -6.00 -6.54 22.52
N ILE A 2 -6.64 -7.47 21.81
CA ILE A 2 -7.69 -8.38 22.29
C ILE A 2 -7.26 -9.86 22.14
N ARG A 3 -8.03 -10.78 22.71
CA ARG A 3 -8.04 -12.22 22.40
C ARG A 3 -9.48 -12.65 22.13
N ILE A 4 -9.71 -13.42 21.06
CA ILE A 4 -11.05 -13.88 20.66
C ILE A 4 -11.42 -15.14 21.45
N ASP A 5 -12.52 -15.06 22.18
CA ASP A 5 -13.10 -16.19 22.91
C ASP A 5 -14.10 -16.97 22.07
N LYS A 6 -14.93 -16.25 21.30
CA LYS A 6 -15.98 -16.82 20.47
C LYS A 6 -16.25 -15.95 19.27
N ILE A 7 -16.57 -16.58 18.14
CA ILE A 7 -17.08 -15.91 16.95
C ILE A 7 -18.43 -16.53 16.57
N HIS A 8 -19.39 -15.66 16.24
CA HIS A 8 -20.68 -16.04 15.66
C HIS A 8 -20.88 -15.27 14.35
N ILE A 9 -21.12 -16.01 13.27
CA ILE A 9 -21.22 -15.50 11.89
C ILE A 9 -22.60 -15.87 11.37
N ARG A 10 -23.30 -14.91 10.75
CA ARG A 10 -24.63 -15.15 10.17
C ARG A 10 -24.77 -14.47 8.82
N GLU A 11 -25.27 -15.20 7.82
CA GLU A 11 -25.56 -14.76 6.45
C GLU A 11 -24.44 -13.92 5.82
N PHE A 12 -23.19 -14.32 6.04
CA PHE A 12 -22.00 -13.56 5.68
C PHE A 12 -21.10 -14.38 4.76
N ARG A 13 -20.75 -13.83 3.59
CA ARG A 13 -19.91 -14.48 2.56
C ARG A 13 -20.47 -15.85 2.17
N GLY A 14 -19.73 -16.94 2.39
CA GLY A 14 -20.22 -18.31 2.16
C GLY A 14 -20.92 -18.93 3.37
N ILE A 15 -21.14 -18.19 4.45
CA ILE A 15 -21.58 -18.75 5.73
C ILE A 15 -23.03 -18.36 6.00
N ARG A 16 -23.89 -19.36 6.22
CA ARG A 16 -25.29 -19.16 6.66
C ARG A 16 -25.37 -18.87 8.14
N GLU A 17 -24.83 -19.77 8.93
CA GLU A 17 -24.69 -19.62 10.37
C GLU A 17 -23.51 -20.48 10.83
N LEU A 18 -22.60 -19.91 11.61
CA LEU A 18 -21.45 -20.63 12.16
C LEU A 18 -21.07 -20.04 13.51
N THR A 19 -20.80 -20.91 14.48
CA THR A 19 -20.33 -20.51 15.82
C THR A 19 -19.09 -21.30 16.18
N LEU A 20 -17.99 -20.62 16.47
CA LEU A 20 -16.73 -21.24 16.89
C LEU A 20 -16.30 -20.72 18.27
N GLU A 21 -15.92 -21.64 19.16
CA GLU A 21 -15.40 -21.32 20.49
C GLU A 21 -13.87 -21.48 20.53
N LEU A 22 -13.15 -20.35 20.54
CA LEU A 22 -11.69 -20.28 20.51
C LEU A 22 -11.07 -20.20 21.92
N LYS A 23 -11.87 -19.75 22.89
CA LYS A 23 -11.52 -19.71 24.33
C LYS A 23 -10.26 -18.90 24.65
N GLY A 24 -9.96 -17.88 23.83
CA GLY A 24 -8.77 -17.04 23.98
C GLY A 24 -7.45 -17.78 23.75
N GLN A 25 -7.49 -18.96 23.14
CA GLN A 25 -6.33 -19.81 22.84
C GLN A 25 -6.11 -19.91 21.33
N ASN A 26 -4.94 -20.40 20.92
CA ASN A 26 -4.65 -20.66 19.52
C ASN A 26 -5.68 -21.63 18.92
N PHE A 27 -6.19 -21.31 17.74
CA PHE A 27 -7.25 -22.06 17.08
C PHE A 27 -6.89 -22.36 15.63
N ALA A 28 -7.33 -23.50 15.10
CA ALA A 28 -7.10 -23.85 13.70
C ALA A 28 -8.39 -24.28 12.99
N ALA A 29 -8.69 -23.68 11.84
CA ALA A 29 -9.73 -24.12 10.90
C ALA A 29 -9.06 -24.91 9.76
N CYS A 30 -9.37 -26.19 9.63
CA CYS A 30 -8.74 -27.08 8.66
C CYS A 30 -9.78 -27.71 7.72
N GLY A 31 -9.49 -27.83 6.42
CA GLY A 31 -10.37 -28.51 5.47
C GLY A 31 -10.02 -28.20 4.00
N PRO A 32 -10.55 -28.94 3.01
CA PRO A 32 -10.23 -28.73 1.59
C PRO A 32 -10.46 -27.31 1.07
N ASN A 33 -9.89 -26.97 -0.09
CA ASN A 33 -10.16 -25.67 -0.73
C ASN A 33 -11.64 -25.50 -1.06
N GLY A 34 -12.16 -24.29 -0.86
CA GLY A 34 -13.57 -23.98 -1.09
C GLY A 34 -14.52 -24.33 0.06
N THR A 35 -14.05 -24.89 1.18
CA THR A 35 -14.92 -25.24 2.31
C THR A 35 -15.32 -24.07 3.23
N GLY A 36 -15.10 -22.82 2.82
CA GLY A 36 -15.50 -21.64 3.60
C GLY A 36 -14.51 -21.14 4.68
N LYS A 37 -13.32 -21.74 4.81
CA LYS A 37 -12.28 -21.33 5.80
C LYS A 37 -11.93 -19.85 5.76
N SER A 38 -11.62 -19.31 4.58
CA SER A 38 -11.29 -17.89 4.42
C SER A 38 -12.49 -16.97 4.75
N GLY A 39 -13.71 -17.49 4.77
CA GLY A 39 -14.89 -16.76 5.26
C GLY A 39 -14.80 -16.43 6.76
N ILE A 40 -14.10 -17.25 7.56
CA ILE A 40 -13.83 -16.97 8.97
C ILE A 40 -12.85 -15.80 9.10
N VAL A 41 -11.82 -15.78 8.26
CA VAL A 41 -10.83 -14.70 8.21
C VAL A 41 -11.51 -13.39 7.81
N ASP A 42 -12.28 -13.42 6.72
CA ASP A 42 -13.10 -12.28 6.26
C ASP A 42 -14.04 -11.79 7.39
N ALA A 43 -14.64 -12.70 8.16
CA ALA A 43 -15.57 -12.34 9.23
C ALA A 43 -14.87 -11.68 10.43
N ILE A 44 -13.70 -12.19 10.85
CA ILE A 44 -12.91 -11.58 11.91
C ILE A 44 -12.42 -10.20 11.49
N GLU A 45 -11.87 -10.07 10.28
CA GLU A 45 -11.43 -8.80 9.73
C GLU A 45 -12.60 -7.80 9.69
N PHE A 46 -13.74 -8.22 9.16
CA PHE A 46 -14.93 -7.39 9.05
C PHE A 46 -15.45 -6.95 10.41
N ALA A 47 -15.53 -7.85 11.40
CA ALA A 47 -16.02 -7.52 12.73
C ALA A 47 -15.15 -6.47 13.43
N LEU A 48 -13.84 -6.45 13.18
CA LEU A 48 -12.89 -5.52 13.81
C LEU A 48 -12.72 -4.23 13.01
N THR A 49 -12.56 -4.30 11.69
CA THR A 49 -12.22 -3.14 10.84
C THR A 49 -13.39 -2.55 10.05
N GLY A 50 -14.38 -3.38 9.73
CA GLY A 50 -15.54 -3.03 8.91
C GLY A 50 -15.25 -3.16 7.42
N ASN A 51 -14.03 -3.59 7.08
CA ASN A 51 -13.58 -3.86 5.74
C ASN A 51 -13.30 -5.36 5.53
N ILE A 52 -13.15 -5.76 4.27
CA ILE A 52 -12.71 -7.10 3.88
C ILE A 52 -11.59 -6.91 2.84
N SER A 53 -10.35 -7.21 3.19
CA SER A 53 -9.15 -6.94 2.35
C SER A 53 -9.15 -7.73 1.04
N ARG A 54 -9.93 -8.81 0.95
CA ARG A 54 -10.17 -9.54 -0.31
C ARG A 54 -11.10 -8.81 -1.28
N LEU A 55 -11.92 -7.88 -0.79
CA LEU A 55 -12.84 -7.06 -1.59
C LEU A 55 -12.29 -5.66 -1.90
N ALA A 56 -11.09 -5.36 -1.42
CA ALA A 56 -10.42 -4.06 -1.59
C ALA A 56 -9.06 -4.22 -2.30
N GLY A 57 -8.60 -3.14 -2.93
CA GLY A 57 -7.27 -3.05 -3.55
C GLY A 57 -7.29 -3.07 -5.08
N THR A 58 -6.11 -3.28 -5.67
CA THR A 58 -5.94 -3.35 -7.12
C THR A 58 -6.67 -4.57 -7.70
N GLY A 59 -7.44 -4.36 -8.77
CA GLY A 59 -8.22 -5.41 -9.43
C GLY A 59 -9.63 -5.66 -8.86
N THR A 60 -10.08 -4.91 -7.84
CA THR A 60 -11.39 -5.12 -7.19
C THR A 60 -12.46 -4.08 -7.57
N GLY A 61 -12.35 -3.44 -8.74
CA GLY A 61 -13.18 -2.28 -9.15
C GLY A 61 -14.71 -2.48 -9.21
N GLY A 62 -15.20 -3.71 -9.06
CA GLY A 62 -16.64 -4.03 -8.95
C GLY A 62 -17.05 -4.63 -7.60
N LEU A 63 -16.12 -4.79 -6.66
CA LEU A 63 -16.36 -5.43 -5.36
C LEU A 63 -16.58 -4.38 -4.28
N SER A 64 -17.44 -4.71 -3.31
CA SER A 64 -17.69 -3.88 -2.14
C SER A 64 -18.25 -4.71 -1.01
N VAL A 65 -17.94 -4.31 0.23
CA VAL A 65 -18.46 -4.97 1.45
C VAL A 65 -19.99 -4.94 1.47
N LYS A 66 -20.61 -3.84 1.03
CA LYS A 66 -22.08 -3.71 1.04
C LYS A 66 -22.77 -4.73 0.12
N ALA A 67 -22.24 -4.95 -1.07
CA ALA A 67 -22.85 -5.85 -2.06
C ALA A 67 -22.38 -7.31 -1.94
N HIS A 68 -21.15 -7.54 -1.45
CA HIS A 68 -20.50 -8.87 -1.47
C HIS A 68 -20.08 -9.38 -0.10
N GLY A 69 -20.33 -8.61 0.96
CA GLY A 69 -20.22 -9.06 2.36
C GLY A 69 -21.34 -10.02 2.76
N PRO A 70 -22.63 -9.77 2.42
CA PRO A 70 -23.71 -10.69 2.72
C PRO A 70 -23.57 -11.99 1.91
N HIS A 71 -24.19 -13.06 2.42
CA HIS A 71 -24.38 -14.29 1.67
C HIS A 71 -25.14 -14.03 0.36
N VAL A 72 -24.88 -14.82 -0.68
CA VAL A 72 -25.44 -14.58 -2.03
C VAL A 72 -26.98 -14.49 -2.03
N ASP A 73 -27.65 -15.33 -1.24
CA ASP A 73 -29.12 -15.30 -1.12
C ASP A 73 -29.64 -14.23 -0.15
N SER A 74 -28.74 -13.59 0.60
CA SER A 74 -29.00 -12.47 1.49
C SER A 74 -28.39 -11.15 0.97
N ARG A 75 -27.97 -11.10 -0.30
CA ARG A 75 -27.32 -9.92 -0.93
C ARG A 75 -28.15 -8.64 -0.82
N ASN A 76 -29.49 -8.78 -0.83
CA ASN A 76 -30.44 -7.66 -0.74
C ASN A 76 -30.84 -7.34 0.72
N LYS A 77 -30.30 -8.06 1.70
CA LYS A 77 -30.61 -7.96 3.13
C LYS A 77 -29.33 -7.75 3.95
N PRO A 78 -28.59 -6.64 3.76
CA PRO A 78 -27.33 -6.39 4.46
C PRO A 78 -27.47 -6.31 5.98
N GLU A 79 -28.67 -6.12 6.52
CA GLU A 79 -28.96 -6.20 7.96
C GLU A 79 -28.96 -7.63 8.52
N ALA A 80 -29.22 -8.65 7.69
CA ALA A 80 -29.19 -10.05 8.12
C ALA A 80 -27.75 -10.59 8.24
N ALA A 81 -26.85 -10.04 7.43
CA ALA A 81 -25.43 -10.38 7.42
C ALA A 81 -24.72 -9.72 8.60
N SER A 82 -24.27 -10.52 9.56
CA SER A 82 -23.66 -10.03 10.79
C SER A 82 -22.56 -10.93 11.33
N VAL A 83 -21.64 -10.32 12.08
CA VAL A 83 -20.57 -11.02 12.80
C VAL A 83 -20.52 -10.48 14.22
N THR A 84 -20.40 -11.38 15.19
CA THR A 84 -20.23 -11.07 16.61
C THR A 84 -18.97 -11.74 17.12
N LEU A 85 -18.12 -10.98 17.80
CA LEU A 85 -16.95 -11.50 18.50
C LEU A 85 -17.10 -11.26 20.00
N ASP A 86 -16.97 -12.32 20.79
CA ASP A 86 -16.72 -12.21 22.22
C ASP A 86 -15.21 -12.25 22.44
N VAL A 87 -14.69 -11.29 23.19
CA VAL A 87 -13.25 -11.08 23.33
C VAL A 87 -12.87 -10.83 24.79
N THR A 88 -11.62 -11.13 25.09
CA THR A 88 -10.92 -10.74 26.31
C THR A 88 -9.92 -9.65 25.99
N ILE A 89 -9.79 -8.63 26.83
CA ILE A 89 -8.83 -7.54 26.65
C ILE A 89 -7.74 -7.65 27.74
N PRO A 90 -6.56 -8.23 27.43
CA PRO A 90 -5.51 -8.46 28.44
C PRO A 90 -5.04 -7.19 29.15
N SER A 91 -4.90 -6.09 28.41
CA SER A 91 -4.47 -4.79 28.94
C SER A 91 -5.44 -4.17 29.96
N LEU A 92 -6.68 -4.66 30.02
CA LEU A 92 -7.71 -4.22 30.95
C LEU A 92 -8.01 -5.31 31.99
N HIS A 93 -6.97 -5.95 32.54
CA HIS A 93 -7.11 -7.05 33.51
C HIS A 93 -8.00 -8.20 33.01
N ASN A 94 -7.87 -8.57 31.73
CA ASN A 94 -8.68 -9.60 31.08
C ASN A 94 -10.19 -9.32 31.10
N LYS A 95 -10.59 -8.05 31.04
CA LYS A 95 -12.00 -7.63 30.91
C LYS A 95 -12.62 -8.25 29.66
N LYS A 96 -13.83 -8.80 29.80
CA LYS A 96 -14.62 -9.35 28.70
C LYS A 96 -15.36 -8.22 27.97
N ALA A 97 -15.39 -8.30 26.66
CA ALA A 97 -16.13 -7.39 25.80
C ALA A 97 -16.71 -8.14 24.59
N GLN A 98 -17.66 -7.52 23.92
CA GLN A 98 -18.29 -8.02 22.70
C GLN A 98 -18.32 -6.91 21.66
N ILE A 99 -18.03 -7.26 20.42
CA ILE A 99 -18.25 -6.40 19.25
C ILE A 99 -19.20 -7.11 18.29
N HIS A 100 -20.27 -6.41 17.90
CA HIS A 100 -21.26 -6.88 16.94
C HIS A 100 -21.30 -5.91 15.76
N ARG A 101 -21.27 -6.43 14.54
CA ARG A 101 -21.31 -5.62 13.32
C ARG A 101 -22.18 -6.27 12.25
N THR A 102 -23.03 -5.46 11.62
CA THR A 102 -23.84 -5.87 10.46
C THR A 102 -23.29 -5.22 9.19
N VAL A 103 -23.51 -5.82 8.03
CA VAL A 103 -23.08 -5.22 6.75
C VAL A 103 -23.78 -3.89 6.49
N LYS A 104 -25.02 -3.74 6.95
CA LYS A 104 -25.77 -2.46 6.87
C LYS A 104 -25.07 -1.33 7.65
N SER A 105 -24.43 -1.64 8.77
CA SER A 105 -23.74 -0.68 9.65
C SER A 105 -22.24 -0.99 9.78
N ALA A 106 -21.56 -1.26 8.66
CA ALA A 106 -20.15 -1.67 8.66
C ALA A 106 -19.20 -0.69 9.36
N SER A 107 -19.46 0.62 9.32
CA SER A 107 -18.61 1.63 9.96
C SER A 107 -18.97 1.93 11.43
N ALA A 108 -20.09 1.40 11.94
CA ALA A 108 -20.62 1.72 13.26
C ALA A 108 -20.97 0.41 14.01
N PRO A 109 -19.97 -0.28 14.59
CA PRO A 109 -20.21 -1.51 15.35
C PRO A 109 -20.89 -1.22 16.69
N GLU A 110 -21.64 -2.19 17.19
CA GLU A 110 -22.15 -2.19 18.56
C GLU A 110 -21.12 -2.85 19.49
N ILE A 111 -20.67 -2.13 20.53
CA ILE A 111 -19.66 -2.60 21.47
C ILE A 111 -20.26 -2.68 22.88
N LYS A 112 -20.04 -3.78 23.59
CA LYS A 112 -20.50 -4.00 24.97
C LYS A 112 -19.36 -4.53 25.86
N PRO A 113 -19.09 -3.95 27.04
CA PRO A 113 -19.67 -2.72 27.57
C PRO A 113 -19.16 -1.47 26.84
N THR A 114 -19.90 -0.36 26.90
CA THR A 114 -19.60 0.92 26.22
C THR A 114 -18.59 1.78 26.99
N ASP A 115 -17.70 1.16 27.76
CA ASP A 115 -16.70 1.87 28.54
C ASP A 115 -15.64 2.47 27.60
N LYS A 116 -15.12 3.66 27.93
CA LYS A 116 -14.17 4.38 27.07
C LYS A 116 -12.89 3.58 26.79
N ASP A 117 -12.42 2.83 27.78
CA ASP A 117 -11.23 1.97 27.68
C ASP A 117 -11.44 0.77 26.75
N VAL A 118 -12.64 0.16 26.78
CA VAL A 118 -13.03 -0.94 25.89
C VAL A 118 -13.16 -0.46 24.45
N ILE A 119 -13.82 0.69 24.23
CA ILE A 119 -13.92 1.30 22.90
C ILE A 119 -12.53 1.62 22.35
N ALA A 120 -11.66 2.24 23.15
CA ALA A 120 -10.29 2.55 22.76
C ALA A 120 -9.47 1.28 22.41
N ALA A 121 -9.73 0.14 23.07
CA ALA A 121 -9.07 -1.11 22.74
C ALA A 121 -9.47 -1.64 21.35
N PHE A 122 -10.74 -1.53 20.96
CA PHE A 122 -11.20 -1.88 19.60
C PHE A 122 -10.73 -0.87 18.56
N GLU A 123 -10.75 0.42 18.87
CA GLU A 123 -10.19 1.46 18.00
C GLU A 123 -8.70 1.24 17.75
N SER A 124 -7.94 0.86 18.77
CA SER A 124 -6.53 0.48 18.64
C SER A 124 -6.33 -0.71 17.69
N VAL A 125 -7.19 -1.74 17.75
CA VAL A 125 -7.14 -2.86 16.78
C VAL A 125 -7.52 -2.39 15.38
N ASN A 126 -8.51 -1.51 15.23
CA ASN A 126 -8.90 -0.94 13.94
C ASN A 126 -7.80 -0.03 13.34
N LEU A 127 -7.00 0.62 14.17
CA LEU A 127 -5.82 1.38 13.75
C LEU A 127 -4.68 0.47 13.26
N HIS A 128 -4.69 -0.80 13.64
CA HIS A 128 -3.70 -1.81 13.25
C HIS A 128 -4.38 -3.01 12.57
N PRO A 129 -4.97 -2.84 11.35
CA PRO A 129 -5.67 -3.91 10.64
C PRO A 129 -4.74 -5.05 10.16
N GLU A 130 -3.43 -4.91 10.37
CA GLU A 130 -2.41 -5.85 9.90
C GLU A 130 -2.31 -7.12 10.75
N PHE A 131 -3.34 -7.44 11.54
CA PHE A 131 -3.45 -8.69 12.28
C PHE A 131 -3.80 -9.88 11.37
N VAL A 132 -4.26 -9.66 10.13
CA VAL A 132 -4.48 -10.73 9.15
C VAL A 132 -3.26 -10.84 8.24
N LEU A 133 -2.74 -12.06 8.09
CA LEU A 133 -1.68 -12.38 7.17
C LEU A 133 -2.12 -13.55 6.28
N SER A 134 -2.25 -13.29 4.99
CA SER A 134 -2.48 -14.28 3.96
C SER A 134 -1.21 -14.52 3.15
N ARG A 135 -1.13 -15.65 2.42
CA ARG A 135 -0.02 -15.89 1.48
C ARG A 135 0.19 -14.77 0.46
N ARG A 136 -0.89 -14.09 0.04
CA ARG A 136 -0.81 -12.92 -0.86
C ARG A 136 -0.02 -11.78 -0.22
N GLU A 137 -0.21 -11.52 1.07
CA GLU A 137 0.51 -10.47 1.79
C GLU A 137 1.98 -10.84 2.06
N LEU A 138 2.24 -12.10 2.42
CA LEU A 138 3.61 -12.63 2.55
C LEU A 138 4.46 -12.32 1.32
N ILE A 139 3.96 -12.70 0.15
CA ILE A 139 4.64 -12.51 -1.13
C ILE A 139 4.89 -11.02 -1.40
N ARG A 140 3.94 -10.14 -1.05
CA ARG A 140 4.11 -8.69 -1.24
C ARG A 140 5.26 -8.12 -0.41
N TYR A 141 5.51 -8.64 0.78
CA TYR A 141 6.61 -8.15 1.62
C TYR A 141 7.99 -8.63 1.14
N VAL A 142 8.05 -9.80 0.50
CA VAL A 142 9.31 -10.45 0.12
C VAL A 142 9.67 -10.18 -1.35
N LEU A 143 8.73 -10.43 -2.27
CA LEU A 143 9.00 -10.50 -3.72
C LEU A 143 8.61 -9.22 -4.51
N SER A 144 8.05 -8.20 -3.85
CA SER A 144 7.75 -6.93 -4.52
C SER A 144 9.02 -6.16 -4.91
N GLU A 145 8.93 -5.38 -5.99
CA GLU A 145 9.98 -4.42 -6.36
C GLU A 145 10.33 -3.49 -5.19
N PRO A 146 11.59 -3.01 -5.07
CA PRO A 146 12.02 -2.22 -3.91
C PRO A 146 11.16 -0.99 -3.59
N GLY A 147 10.61 -0.31 -4.62
CA GLY A 147 9.72 0.83 -4.44
C GLY A 147 8.35 0.44 -3.87
N GLN A 148 7.77 -0.65 -4.38
CA GLN A 148 6.50 -1.16 -3.87
C GLN A 148 6.68 -1.81 -2.49
N ARG A 149 7.75 -2.59 -2.28
CA ARG A 149 8.11 -3.17 -0.97
C ARG A 149 8.24 -2.09 0.10
N SER A 150 8.90 -0.97 -0.23
CA SER A 150 9.02 0.17 0.68
C SER A 150 7.64 0.68 1.11
N LYS A 151 6.70 0.84 0.16
CA LYS A 151 5.33 1.25 0.45
C LYS A 151 4.57 0.22 1.29
N GLU A 152 4.66 -1.06 0.95
CA GLU A 152 3.96 -2.12 1.68
C GLU A 152 4.47 -2.24 3.13
N VAL A 153 5.80 -2.21 3.33
CA VAL A 153 6.41 -2.27 4.66
C VAL A 153 6.19 -0.96 5.43
N GLN A 154 6.21 0.20 4.78
CA GLN A 154 5.88 1.47 5.43
C GLN A 154 4.41 1.57 5.81
N SER A 155 3.50 1.06 4.97
CA SER A 155 2.06 0.94 5.28
C SER A 155 1.86 0.06 6.51
N LEU A 156 2.55 -1.09 6.55
CA LEU A 156 2.58 -1.99 7.72
C LEU A 156 3.14 -1.29 8.98
N LEU A 157 4.15 -0.44 8.83
CA LEU A 157 4.71 0.39 9.89
C LEU A 157 3.91 1.69 10.16
N ARG A 158 2.82 1.94 9.42
CA ARG A 158 1.99 3.15 9.50
C ARG A 158 2.76 4.46 9.25
N LEU A 159 3.73 4.45 8.35
CA LEU A 159 4.59 5.58 8.04
C LEU A 159 4.15 6.37 6.79
N ASP A 160 2.98 6.05 6.22
CA ASP A 160 2.47 6.71 5.01
C ASP A 160 2.30 8.22 5.17
N ASP A 161 1.90 8.68 6.36
CA ASP A 161 1.70 10.11 6.61
C ASP A 161 3.03 10.88 6.64
N ILE A 162 4.11 10.21 7.04
CA ILE A 162 5.47 10.76 6.99
C ILE A 162 5.88 10.98 5.53
N GLU A 163 5.54 10.05 4.64
CA GLU A 163 5.78 10.17 3.20
C GLU A 163 4.94 11.26 2.54
N LYS A 164 3.64 11.35 2.89
CA LYS A 164 2.74 12.40 2.40
C LYS A 164 3.28 13.78 2.77
N LEU A 165 3.69 13.97 4.02
CA LEU A 165 4.29 15.24 4.49
C LEU A 165 5.57 15.55 3.71
N ARG A 166 6.43 14.55 3.45
CA ARG A 166 7.62 14.72 2.62
C ARG A 166 7.29 15.24 1.22
N GLY A 167 6.29 14.63 0.58
CA GLY A 167 5.82 15.05 -0.74
C GLY A 167 5.28 16.49 -0.77
N VAL A 168 4.60 16.93 0.29
CA VAL A 168 4.15 18.32 0.44
C VAL A 168 5.33 19.27 0.60
N LEU A 169 6.29 18.95 1.47
CA LEU A 169 7.49 19.78 1.68
C LEU A 169 8.32 19.93 0.40
N GLN A 170 8.49 18.86 -0.38
CA GLN A 170 9.17 18.90 -1.68
C GLN A 170 8.47 19.85 -2.66
N LYS A 171 7.13 19.79 -2.75
CA LYS A 171 6.36 20.70 -3.61
C LYS A 171 6.53 22.16 -3.19
N ILE A 172 6.54 22.43 -1.89
CA ILE A 172 6.76 23.79 -1.35
C ILE A 172 8.17 24.29 -1.69
N ALA A 173 9.20 23.47 -1.48
CA ALA A 173 10.58 23.82 -1.82
C ALA A 173 10.72 24.14 -3.32
N ASN A 174 10.20 23.27 -4.19
CA ASN A 174 10.24 23.46 -5.64
C ASN A 174 9.51 24.72 -6.08
N ALA A 175 8.34 25.02 -5.51
CA ALA A 175 7.58 26.22 -5.82
C ALA A 175 8.36 27.50 -5.45
N CYS A 176 8.99 27.53 -4.27
CA CYS A 176 9.78 28.69 -3.84
C CYS A 176 11.01 28.90 -4.72
N THR A 177 11.71 27.83 -5.11
CA THR A 177 12.86 27.90 -6.01
C THR A 177 12.47 28.37 -7.42
N LYS A 178 11.31 27.94 -7.92
CA LYS A 178 10.80 28.34 -9.23
C LYS A 178 10.42 29.83 -9.31
N GLU A 179 9.98 30.43 -8.20
CA GLU A 179 9.59 31.84 -8.13
C GLU A 179 10.81 32.80 -8.11
N LEU A 180 11.94 32.35 -7.57
CA LEU A 180 13.12 33.17 -7.29
C LEU A 180 13.68 33.93 -8.52
N PRO A 181 13.86 33.30 -9.71
CA PRO A 181 14.39 34.01 -10.88
C PRO A 181 13.52 35.18 -11.34
N GLY A 182 12.21 35.10 -11.14
CA GLY A 182 11.28 36.20 -11.46
C GLY A 182 11.46 37.40 -10.54
N LEU A 183 11.68 37.15 -9.24
CA LEU A 183 11.92 38.20 -8.26
C LEU A 183 13.28 38.88 -8.47
N GLU A 184 14.33 38.11 -8.80
CA GLU A 184 15.67 38.64 -9.09
C GLU A 184 15.69 39.48 -10.36
N ARG A 185 14.95 39.05 -11.40
CA ARG A 185 14.80 39.85 -12.63
C ARG A 185 14.08 41.18 -12.35
N ALA A 186 12.99 41.15 -11.58
CA ALA A 186 12.27 42.37 -11.20
C ALA A 186 13.14 43.35 -10.39
N GLU A 187 14.01 42.86 -9.51
CA GLU A 187 15.00 43.69 -8.81
C GLU A 187 16.00 44.31 -9.79
N LYS A 188 16.54 43.51 -10.72
CA LYS A 188 17.51 43.98 -11.74
C LYS A 188 16.90 45.06 -12.64
N ASP A 189 15.66 44.89 -13.07
CA ASP A 189 14.96 45.86 -13.91
C ASP A 189 14.68 47.16 -13.14
N ALA A 190 14.30 47.06 -11.86
CA ALA A 190 14.10 48.24 -11.02
C ALA A 190 15.41 49.01 -10.77
N VAL A 191 16.56 48.32 -10.66
CA VAL A 191 17.88 48.96 -10.60
C VAL A 191 18.18 49.71 -11.89
N ALA A 192 17.98 49.08 -13.05
CA ALA A 192 18.24 49.71 -14.34
C ALA A 192 17.38 50.98 -14.54
N ASN A 193 16.09 50.91 -14.20
CA ASN A 193 15.17 52.05 -14.29
C ASN A 193 15.55 53.19 -13.35
N LEU A 194 16.04 52.88 -12.14
CA LEU A 194 16.51 53.90 -11.20
C LEU A 194 17.80 54.56 -11.68
N LEU A 195 18.76 53.78 -12.22
CA LEU A 195 19.99 54.30 -12.78
C LEU A 195 19.73 55.26 -13.96
N ALA A 196 18.82 54.89 -14.85
CA ALA A 196 18.39 55.72 -15.96
C ALA A 196 17.75 57.03 -15.48
N ALA A 197 16.86 56.98 -14.48
CA ALA A 197 16.21 58.17 -13.92
C ALA A 197 17.20 59.10 -13.19
N LEU A 198 18.26 58.57 -12.60
CA LEU A 198 19.28 59.34 -11.89
C LEU A 198 20.44 59.83 -12.79
N ASP A 199 20.46 59.40 -14.06
CA ASP A 199 21.57 59.63 -14.99
C ASP A 199 22.93 59.21 -14.41
N THR A 200 22.98 57.98 -13.90
CA THR A 200 24.19 57.43 -13.25
C THR A 200 24.44 55.98 -13.66
N THR A 201 25.70 55.56 -13.64
CA THR A 201 26.12 54.20 -14.05
C THR A 201 26.20 53.22 -12.88
N GLN A 202 26.21 53.70 -11.64
CA GLN A 202 26.31 52.86 -10.45
C GLN A 202 25.33 53.29 -9.37
N LEU A 203 24.70 52.31 -8.72
CA LEU A 203 23.72 52.55 -7.66
C LEU A 203 24.42 52.49 -6.30
N THR A 204 24.73 53.66 -5.74
CA THR A 204 25.29 53.83 -4.40
C THR A 204 24.51 54.92 -3.67
N LYS A 205 24.52 54.91 -2.33
CA LYS A 205 23.93 56.03 -1.55
C LYS A 205 24.44 57.38 -2.05
N LYS A 206 25.75 57.47 -2.29
CA LYS A 206 26.42 58.66 -2.78
C LYS A 206 25.92 59.08 -4.17
N SER A 207 25.83 58.17 -5.14
CA SER A 207 25.37 58.53 -6.50
C SER A 207 23.92 59.01 -6.53
N VAL A 208 23.06 58.46 -5.68
CA VAL A 208 21.68 58.97 -5.52
C VAL A 208 21.69 60.39 -4.95
N LEU A 209 22.48 60.66 -3.90
CA LEU A 209 22.57 61.99 -3.29
C LEU A 209 23.22 63.03 -4.22
N ASP A 210 24.28 62.65 -4.95
CA ASP A 210 24.97 63.49 -5.93
C ASP A 210 24.04 63.87 -7.11
N ALA A 211 23.14 62.96 -7.49
CA ALA A 211 22.12 63.24 -8.51
C ALA A 211 21.00 64.15 -7.97
N VAL A 212 20.53 63.91 -6.73
CA VAL A 212 19.35 64.54 -6.13
C VAL A 212 19.63 65.94 -5.55
N ASN A 213 20.73 66.12 -4.80
CA ASN A 213 20.99 67.35 -4.05
C ASN A 213 21.11 68.62 -4.92
N PRO A 214 21.72 68.61 -6.11
CA PRO A 214 21.72 69.77 -7.01
C PRO A 214 20.31 70.21 -7.43
N ARG A 215 19.36 69.26 -7.57
CA ARG A 215 17.97 69.58 -7.93
C ARG A 215 17.18 70.10 -6.72
N ARG A 216 17.53 69.64 -5.52
CA ARG A 216 16.98 70.18 -4.26
C ARG A 216 17.43 71.61 -4.02
N GLU A 217 18.69 71.93 -4.27
CA GLU A 217 19.24 73.28 -4.16
C GLU A 217 18.54 74.27 -5.12
N LEU A 218 18.31 73.87 -6.37
CA LEU A 218 17.55 74.67 -7.36
C LEU A 218 16.12 75.00 -6.92
N LEU A 219 15.55 74.20 -6.03
CA LEU A 219 14.21 74.37 -5.46
C LEU A 219 14.20 75.05 -4.09
N GLY A 220 15.37 75.46 -3.57
CA GLY A 220 15.50 76.03 -2.23
C GLY A 220 15.28 75.03 -1.10
N LEU A 221 15.40 73.73 -1.37
CA LEU A 221 15.23 72.66 -0.37
C LEU A 221 16.57 72.34 0.29
N PRO A 222 16.59 71.99 1.59
CA PRO A 222 17.82 71.57 2.25
C PRO A 222 18.38 70.29 1.62
N PRO A 223 19.72 70.18 1.45
CA PRO A 223 20.35 68.98 0.93
C PRO A 223 20.15 67.80 1.89
N LEU A 224 20.06 66.60 1.34
CA LEU A 224 19.99 65.36 2.11
C LEU A 224 21.40 64.92 2.49
N ALA A 225 21.62 64.68 3.80
CA ALA A 225 22.90 64.26 4.34
C ALA A 225 23.16 62.75 4.20
N ASP A 226 22.12 61.92 4.28
CA ASP A 226 22.19 60.47 4.05
C ASP A 226 20.89 59.97 3.38
N LEU A 227 20.98 58.78 2.78
CA LEU A 227 19.87 58.03 2.22
C LEU A 227 19.57 56.79 3.09
N GLU A 228 18.71 56.99 4.10
CA GLU A 228 18.19 55.92 4.96
C GLU A 228 17.04 55.15 4.26
N THR A 229 16.53 54.10 4.92
CA THR A 229 15.48 53.21 4.37
C THR A 229 14.20 53.96 4.00
N ASN A 230 13.85 55.00 4.76
CA ASN A 230 12.61 55.78 4.59
C ASN A 230 12.86 57.20 4.04
N THR A 231 14.10 57.58 3.72
CA THR A 231 14.40 58.90 3.17
C THR A 231 13.65 59.10 1.87
N SER A 232 12.91 60.21 1.78
CA SER A 232 12.22 60.64 0.57
C SER A 232 13.04 61.71 -0.14
N VAL A 233 13.40 61.47 -1.40
CA VAL A 233 14.18 62.45 -2.19
C VAL A 233 13.37 63.70 -2.54
N LYS A 234 12.04 63.60 -2.44
CA LYS A 234 11.08 64.69 -2.64
C LYS A 234 10.67 65.41 -1.35
N ASP A 235 11.32 65.12 -0.21
CA ASP A 235 10.94 65.73 1.07
C ASP A 235 11.12 67.25 1.07
N GLY A 236 10.15 67.98 1.63
CA GLY A 236 10.10 69.45 1.63
C GLY A 236 9.50 70.10 0.36
N LEU A 237 9.16 69.34 -0.69
CA LEU A 237 8.43 69.88 -1.84
C LEU A 237 7.01 70.31 -1.41
N THR A 238 6.77 71.62 -1.28
CA THR A 238 5.42 72.15 -1.03
C THR A 238 4.53 71.93 -2.25
N THR A 239 3.30 71.48 -2.01
CA THR A 239 2.21 71.34 -3.00
C THR A 239 1.62 72.69 -3.44
N THR A 240 2.27 73.81 -3.10
CA THR A 240 1.77 75.18 -3.30
C THR A 240 2.18 75.77 -4.64
N THR A 241 1.76 75.11 -5.70
CA THR A 241 1.24 75.68 -6.94
C THR A 241 0.44 74.53 -7.54
N ALA A 242 -0.82 74.78 -7.88
CA ALA A 242 -1.64 73.79 -8.57
C ALA A 242 -1.00 73.47 -9.94
N SER A 243 -0.06 72.53 -9.99
CA SER A 243 0.01 71.61 -11.11
C SER A 243 -0.87 70.42 -10.70
N ALA A 244 -1.92 70.23 -11.49
CA ALA A 244 -2.87 69.15 -11.28
C ALA A 244 -2.14 67.79 -11.09
N PRO A 245 -2.67 66.90 -10.24
CA PRO A 245 -2.26 65.50 -10.27
C PRO A 245 -2.42 65.01 -11.72
N GLY A 246 -1.33 64.57 -12.37
CA GLY A 246 -1.35 64.13 -13.77
C GLY A 246 -0.57 64.99 -14.78
N ARG A 247 0.39 65.84 -14.36
CA ARG A 247 1.31 66.46 -15.33
C ARG A 247 2.35 65.44 -15.81
N VAL A 248 2.34 65.11 -17.10
CA VAL A 248 3.31 64.21 -17.72
C VAL A 248 4.69 64.90 -17.78
N PRO A 249 5.76 64.29 -17.24
CA PRO A 249 7.10 64.89 -17.26
C PRO A 249 7.66 64.88 -18.68
N LYS A 250 7.69 66.04 -19.36
CA LYS A 250 8.00 66.15 -20.79
C LYS A 250 9.29 65.43 -21.21
N VAL A 251 10.39 65.70 -20.49
CA VAL A 251 11.72 65.15 -20.80
C VAL A 251 11.73 63.63 -20.64
N GLN A 252 11.22 63.12 -19.52
CA GLN A 252 11.18 61.68 -19.28
C GLN A 252 10.21 60.97 -20.23
N ALA A 253 9.04 61.53 -20.50
CA ALA A 253 8.07 60.94 -21.41
C ALA A 253 8.62 60.89 -22.85
N ALA A 254 9.40 61.89 -23.27
CA ALA A 254 10.10 61.86 -24.55
C ALA A 254 11.17 60.75 -24.61
N THR A 255 11.94 60.58 -23.52
CA THR A 255 12.92 59.49 -23.39
C THR A 255 12.24 58.12 -23.39
N ASP A 256 11.18 57.93 -22.58
CA ASP A 256 10.43 56.68 -22.50
C ASP A 256 9.76 56.32 -23.83
N LEU A 257 9.26 57.33 -24.57
CA LEU A 257 8.72 57.14 -25.92
C LEU A 257 9.81 56.71 -26.91
N MET A 258 11.01 57.26 -26.80
CA MET A 258 12.17 56.82 -27.59
C MET A 258 12.54 55.38 -27.23
N THR A 259 12.59 55.03 -25.94
CA THR A 259 12.84 53.66 -25.47
C THR A 259 11.77 52.68 -25.99
N LEU A 260 10.49 53.07 -26.01
CA LEU A 260 9.44 52.23 -26.61
C LEU A 260 9.67 52.02 -28.11
N ARG A 261 10.00 53.08 -28.85
CA ARG A 261 10.30 52.99 -30.30
C ARG A 261 11.49 52.07 -30.55
N GLU A 262 12.57 52.22 -29.80
CA GLU A 262 13.77 51.38 -29.89
C GLU A 262 13.45 49.91 -29.55
N ALA A 263 12.68 49.65 -28.49
CA ALA A 263 12.28 48.30 -28.10
C ALA A 263 11.39 47.64 -29.16
N VAL A 264 10.41 48.37 -29.71
CA VAL A 264 9.56 47.88 -30.80
C VAL A 264 10.37 47.62 -32.08
N GLN A 265 11.29 48.52 -32.43
CA GLN A 265 12.18 48.36 -33.58
C GLN A 265 13.14 47.18 -33.38
N ALA A 266 13.61 46.94 -32.15
CA ALA A 266 14.45 45.79 -31.84
C ALA A 266 13.73 44.46 -32.11
N LEU A 267 12.43 44.35 -31.82
CA LEU A 267 11.62 43.18 -32.18
C LEU A 267 11.47 42.98 -33.69
N GLN A 268 11.59 44.05 -34.48
CA GLN A 268 11.53 44.00 -35.95
C GLN A 268 12.91 43.87 -36.60
N SER A 269 13.99 43.97 -35.83
CA SER A 269 15.36 43.96 -36.34
C SER A 269 15.75 42.61 -36.95
N ALA A 270 16.60 42.64 -37.99
CA ALA A 270 17.11 41.43 -38.63
C ALA A 270 17.83 40.48 -37.64
N PRO A 271 18.65 40.95 -36.68
CA PRO A 271 19.26 40.07 -35.67
C PRO A 271 18.23 39.36 -34.78
N PHE A 272 17.14 40.05 -34.40
CA PHE A 272 16.10 39.45 -33.57
C PHE A 272 15.27 38.41 -34.35
N GLN A 273 14.95 38.71 -35.61
CA GLN A 273 14.30 37.75 -36.51
C GLN A 273 15.17 36.51 -36.71
N GLN A 274 16.48 36.69 -36.89
CA GLN A 274 17.43 35.59 -37.02
C GLN A 274 17.49 34.74 -35.73
N ALA A 275 17.49 35.37 -34.55
CA ALA A 275 17.45 34.67 -33.27
C ALA A 275 16.17 33.84 -33.12
N CYS A 276 15.00 34.40 -33.49
CA CYS A 276 13.73 33.68 -33.47
C CYS A 276 13.72 32.50 -34.45
N SER A 277 14.25 32.69 -35.67
CA SER A 277 14.34 31.62 -36.68
C SER A 277 15.32 30.52 -36.26
N SER A 278 16.43 30.87 -35.63
CA SER A 278 17.40 29.90 -35.09
C SER A 278 16.76 29.07 -33.98
N ALA A 279 16.09 29.73 -33.02
CA ALA A 279 15.38 29.06 -31.95
C ALA A 279 14.23 28.19 -32.48
N ASP A 280 13.53 28.61 -33.54
CA ASP A 280 12.48 27.81 -34.18
C ASP A 280 13.05 26.56 -34.85
N ALA A 281 14.17 26.69 -35.57
CA ALA A 281 14.86 25.55 -36.18
C ALA A 281 15.34 24.54 -35.12
N ASN A 282 15.92 25.02 -34.03
CA ASN A 282 16.37 24.19 -32.92
C ASN A 282 15.19 23.55 -32.16
N ALA A 283 14.08 24.28 -32.00
CA ALA A 283 12.83 23.72 -31.46
C ALA A 283 12.20 22.68 -32.39
N ALA A 284 12.28 22.87 -33.72
CA ALA A 284 11.82 21.89 -34.71
C ALA A 284 12.66 20.62 -34.66
N GLU A 285 13.98 20.76 -34.55
CA GLU A 285 14.90 19.63 -34.39
C GLU A 285 14.63 18.86 -33.10
N LEU A 286 14.49 19.57 -31.98
CA LEU A 286 14.12 18.97 -30.70
C LEU A 286 12.73 18.31 -30.75
N GLY A 287 11.82 18.83 -31.57
CA GLY A 287 10.49 18.26 -31.81
C GLY A 287 10.49 16.93 -32.55
N LYS A 288 11.57 16.57 -33.27
CA LYS A 288 11.72 15.22 -33.86
C LYS A 288 11.86 14.14 -32.78
N ASP A 289 12.30 14.54 -31.59
CA ASP A 289 12.44 13.69 -30.41
C ASP A 289 11.26 13.88 -29.42
N ALA A 290 10.07 14.23 -29.90
CA ALA A 290 8.89 14.53 -29.08
C ALA A 290 8.54 13.42 -28.06
N GLU A 291 8.73 12.14 -28.42
CA GLU A 291 8.54 11.01 -27.50
C GLU A 291 9.57 10.99 -26.36
N SER A 292 10.82 11.39 -26.65
CA SER A 292 11.92 11.47 -25.68
C SER A 292 11.78 12.65 -24.72
N LEU A 293 11.15 13.76 -25.14
CA LEU A 293 10.85 14.92 -24.27
C LEU A 293 9.83 14.59 -23.16
N ASN A 294 8.83 13.74 -23.48
CA ASN A 294 7.93 13.15 -22.48
C ASN A 294 8.63 12.04 -21.66
N GLY A 295 9.72 11.51 -22.19
CA GLY A 295 10.52 10.40 -21.67
C GLY A 295 11.73 10.79 -20.80
N LEU A 296 11.94 12.06 -20.43
CA LEU A 296 13.02 12.45 -19.50
C LEU A 296 12.93 11.75 -18.13
N SER A 297 11.74 11.24 -17.76
CA SER A 297 11.53 10.36 -16.60
C SER A 297 12.07 8.93 -16.79
N ARG A 298 12.35 8.50 -18.03
CA ARG A 298 12.85 7.17 -18.39
C ARG A 298 14.37 7.06 -18.24
N GLU A 299 15.10 8.16 -18.16
CA GLU A 299 16.56 8.13 -17.99
C GLU A 299 16.96 7.40 -16.69
N SER A 300 16.28 7.71 -15.58
CA SER A 300 16.46 7.01 -14.31
C SER A 300 16.11 5.52 -14.40
N LEU A 301 15.11 5.16 -15.21
CA LEU A 301 14.68 3.78 -15.42
C LEU A 301 15.73 3.00 -16.22
N LEU A 302 16.24 3.58 -17.31
CA LEU A 302 17.27 2.97 -18.16
C LEU A 302 18.61 2.84 -17.42
N LYS A 303 19.01 3.84 -16.63
CA LYS A 303 20.20 3.72 -15.75
C LYS A 303 20.03 2.59 -14.73
N SER A 304 18.83 2.41 -14.18
CA SER A 304 18.53 1.31 -13.25
C SER A 304 18.51 -0.04 -13.97
N ALA A 305 17.93 -0.12 -15.17
CA ALA A 305 17.89 -1.34 -15.97
C ALA A 305 19.29 -1.79 -16.41
N LEU A 306 20.19 -0.85 -16.74
CA LEU A 306 21.59 -1.17 -17.02
C LEU A 306 22.31 -1.74 -15.79
N ALA A 307 22.04 -1.18 -14.60
CA ALA A 307 22.65 -1.61 -13.34
C ALA A 307 22.11 -2.97 -12.84
N LEU A 308 20.88 -3.32 -13.20
CA LEU A 308 20.18 -4.53 -12.76
C LEU A 308 20.26 -5.69 -13.77
N TYR A 309 20.90 -5.47 -14.92
CA TYR A 309 21.00 -6.50 -15.95
C TYR A 309 21.97 -7.60 -15.53
N ASP A 310 21.51 -8.85 -15.59
CA ASP A 310 22.20 -10.03 -15.07
C ASP A 310 23.06 -10.75 -16.11
N GLY A 311 23.12 -10.23 -17.35
CA GLY A 311 23.85 -10.85 -18.46
C GLY A 311 22.98 -11.75 -19.35
N THR A 312 21.71 -11.95 -19.04
CA THR A 312 20.87 -12.92 -19.77
C THR A 312 19.53 -12.36 -20.22
N VAL A 313 18.84 -11.60 -19.37
CA VAL A 313 17.49 -11.09 -19.66
C VAL A 313 17.34 -9.63 -19.25
N CYS A 314 16.56 -8.88 -20.03
CA CYS A 314 16.23 -7.50 -19.69
C CYS A 314 15.46 -7.44 -18.35
N PRO A 315 15.94 -6.71 -17.33
CA PRO A 315 15.34 -6.68 -15.98
C PRO A 315 14.00 -5.93 -15.90
N VAL A 316 13.46 -5.51 -17.05
CA VAL A 316 12.21 -4.76 -17.16
C VAL A 316 11.12 -5.57 -17.90
N CYS A 317 11.51 -6.42 -18.84
CA CYS A 317 10.56 -7.13 -19.71
C CYS A 317 10.90 -8.61 -19.94
N ASP A 318 11.93 -9.12 -19.26
CA ASP A 318 12.41 -10.51 -19.30
C ASP A 318 12.75 -11.05 -20.69
N THR A 319 12.90 -10.14 -21.67
CA THR A 319 13.33 -10.51 -23.01
C THR A 319 14.81 -10.92 -22.96
N PRO A 320 15.18 -12.11 -23.47
CA PRO A 320 16.56 -12.53 -23.58
C PRO A 320 17.35 -11.54 -24.43
N PHE A 321 18.49 -11.11 -23.93
CA PHE A 321 19.43 -10.27 -24.66
C PHE A 321 20.85 -10.80 -24.49
N GLU A 322 21.67 -10.62 -25.50
CA GLU A 322 23.12 -10.81 -25.35
C GLU A 322 23.71 -9.62 -24.57
N PRO A 323 24.69 -9.83 -23.66
CA PRO A 323 25.20 -8.78 -22.77
C PRO A 323 25.69 -7.51 -23.46
N ASP A 324 26.43 -7.68 -24.55
CA ASP A 324 26.99 -6.57 -25.32
C ASP A 324 25.90 -5.82 -26.09
N VAL A 325 24.86 -6.55 -26.53
CA VAL A 325 23.72 -5.98 -27.25
C VAL A 325 22.81 -5.20 -26.30
N PHE A 326 22.54 -5.72 -25.09
CA PHE A 326 21.76 -5.01 -24.08
C PHE A 326 22.46 -3.74 -23.61
N SER A 327 23.73 -3.86 -23.23
CA SER A 327 24.53 -2.75 -22.73
C SER A 327 24.71 -1.68 -23.80
N GLY A 328 24.99 -2.09 -25.05
CA GLY A 328 25.06 -1.20 -26.20
C GLY A 328 23.74 -0.48 -26.46
N HIS A 329 22.62 -1.21 -26.46
CA HIS A 329 21.29 -0.64 -26.73
C HIS A 329 20.84 0.38 -25.67
N LEU A 330 21.09 0.11 -24.38
CA LEU A 330 20.77 1.04 -23.30
C LEU A 330 21.73 2.22 -23.26
N ALA A 331 23.04 2.00 -23.49
CA ALA A 331 24.02 3.07 -23.58
C ALA A 331 23.68 4.04 -24.73
N GLU A 332 23.24 3.52 -25.87
CA GLU A 332 22.78 4.33 -27.01
C GLU A 332 21.55 5.16 -26.65
N LYS A 333 20.53 4.56 -26.01
CA LYS A 333 19.34 5.29 -25.55
C LYS A 333 19.65 6.33 -24.47
N LEU A 334 20.54 6.03 -23.53
CA LEU A 334 20.97 6.96 -22.49
C LEU A 334 21.75 8.14 -23.06
N THR A 335 22.67 7.86 -23.99
CA THR A 335 23.43 8.90 -24.71
C THR A 335 22.48 9.80 -25.50
N HIS A 336 21.49 9.22 -26.17
CA HIS A 336 20.46 9.97 -26.88
C HIS A 336 19.61 10.86 -25.92
N LEU A 337 19.17 10.35 -24.77
CA LEU A 337 18.42 11.15 -23.78
C LEU A 337 19.28 12.28 -23.17
N GLU A 338 20.55 12.02 -22.88
CA GLU A 338 21.48 13.06 -22.40
C GLU A 338 21.70 14.14 -23.46
N ASP A 339 21.79 13.77 -24.73
CA ASP A 339 21.88 14.69 -25.86
C ASP A 339 20.60 15.53 -26.01
N VAL A 340 19.41 14.91 -25.95
CA VAL A 340 18.12 15.61 -25.94
C VAL A 340 18.02 16.61 -24.78
N SER A 341 18.48 16.23 -23.58
CA SER A 341 18.52 17.10 -22.39
C SER A 341 19.45 18.31 -22.60
N LYS A 342 20.65 18.09 -23.16
CA LYS A 342 21.60 19.16 -23.49
C LYS A 342 21.03 20.11 -24.55
N ARG A 343 20.43 19.58 -25.62
CA ARG A 343 19.78 20.37 -26.68
C ARG A 343 18.63 21.21 -26.13
N ARG A 344 17.82 20.65 -25.22
CA ARG A 344 16.77 21.38 -24.51
C ARG A 344 17.35 22.54 -23.68
N ALA A 345 18.38 22.28 -22.88
CA ALA A 345 19.01 23.31 -22.06
C ALA A 345 19.64 24.42 -22.93
N ALA A 346 20.24 24.05 -24.07
CA ALA A 346 20.75 25.00 -25.05
C ALA A 346 19.64 25.87 -25.64
N LEU A 347 18.50 25.27 -26.03
CA LEU A 347 17.33 26.01 -26.53
C LEU A 347 16.76 26.96 -25.46
N GLU A 348 16.63 26.52 -24.20
CA GLU A 348 16.20 27.40 -23.10
C GLU A 348 17.16 28.59 -22.90
N ALA A 349 18.47 28.38 -23.10
CA ALA A 349 19.46 29.46 -23.08
C ALA A 349 19.34 30.40 -24.29
N GLU A 350 19.08 29.88 -25.49
CA GLU A 350 18.83 30.67 -26.71
C GLU A 350 17.53 31.49 -26.65
N LEU A 351 16.50 30.99 -25.97
CA LEU A 351 15.24 31.70 -25.76
C LEU A 351 15.39 32.89 -24.79
N LYS A 352 16.41 32.89 -23.94
CA LYS A 352 16.61 33.95 -22.93
C LYS A 352 16.68 35.37 -23.51
N PRO A 353 17.51 35.69 -24.52
CA PRO A 353 17.52 37.01 -25.15
C PRO A 353 16.18 37.38 -25.79
N ILE A 354 15.44 36.41 -26.34
CA ILE A 354 14.11 36.63 -26.91
C ILE A 354 13.11 37.02 -25.81
N LEU A 355 13.10 36.27 -24.71
CA LEU A 355 12.29 36.55 -23.53
C LEU A 355 12.61 37.91 -22.93
N ASP A 356 13.89 38.28 -22.85
CA ASP A 356 14.32 39.57 -22.32
C ASP A 356 13.84 40.74 -23.20
N ALA A 357 13.90 40.61 -24.54
CA ALA A 357 13.38 41.63 -25.47
C ALA A 357 11.85 41.78 -25.42
N LEU A 358 11.11 40.66 -25.30
CA LEU A 358 9.65 40.68 -25.13
C LEU A 358 9.26 41.36 -23.82
N HIS A 359 9.97 41.07 -22.73
CA HIS A 359 9.75 41.67 -21.43
C HIS A 359 10.07 43.17 -21.43
N ALA A 360 11.21 43.57 -22.02
CA ALA A 360 11.60 44.97 -22.15
C ALA A 360 10.54 45.78 -22.92
N THR A 361 10.05 45.25 -24.05
CA THR A 361 8.99 45.90 -24.85
C THR A 361 7.68 45.98 -24.07
N GLY A 362 7.29 44.90 -23.38
CA GLY A 362 6.09 44.90 -22.52
C GLY A 362 6.16 45.92 -21.39
N THR A 363 7.35 46.11 -20.81
CA THR A 363 7.62 47.11 -19.76
C THR A 363 7.54 48.53 -20.31
N ALA A 364 8.17 48.80 -21.47
CA ALA A 364 8.09 50.10 -22.13
C ALA A 364 6.65 50.48 -22.51
N LEU A 365 5.86 49.52 -23.02
CA LEU A 365 4.44 49.71 -23.29
C LEU A 365 3.66 50.07 -22.03
N ASN A 366 3.94 49.38 -20.91
CA ASN A 366 3.28 49.68 -19.64
C ASN A 366 3.55 51.12 -19.19
N THR A 367 4.81 51.55 -19.23
CA THR A 367 5.19 52.94 -18.91
C THR A 367 4.46 53.95 -19.79
N MET A 368 4.33 53.69 -21.09
CA MET A 368 3.62 54.61 -21.98
C MET A 368 2.11 54.61 -21.81
N ILE A 369 1.51 53.48 -21.47
CA ILE A 369 0.08 53.40 -21.08
C ILE A 369 -0.18 54.25 -19.83
N ASP A 370 0.73 54.20 -18.85
CA ASP A 370 0.62 54.99 -17.63
C ASP A 370 0.73 56.49 -17.93
N HIS A 371 1.69 56.92 -18.77
CA HIS A 371 1.80 58.31 -19.23
C HIS A 371 0.57 58.79 -20.00
N ALA A 372 0.04 57.96 -20.91
CA ALA A 372 -1.16 58.28 -21.68
C ALA A 372 -2.40 58.52 -20.80
N GLY A 373 -2.50 57.77 -19.68
CA GLY A 373 -3.59 57.90 -18.72
C GLY A 373 -3.60 59.22 -17.94
N MET A 374 -2.49 59.97 -17.96
CA MET A 374 -2.34 61.26 -17.27
C MET A 374 -2.78 62.47 -18.14
N PHE A 375 -2.90 62.32 -19.46
CA PHE A 375 -3.38 63.40 -20.34
C PHE A 375 -4.90 63.61 -20.22
N SER A 376 -5.34 64.86 -20.44
CA SER A 376 -6.76 65.25 -20.49
C SER A 376 -7.04 66.08 -21.75
N PRO A 377 -7.84 65.59 -22.71
CA PRO A 377 -8.52 64.29 -22.72
C PRO A 377 -7.53 63.11 -22.80
N LYS A 378 -7.96 61.94 -22.31
CA LYS A 378 -7.13 60.72 -22.33
C LYS A 378 -6.78 60.33 -23.77
N ILE A 379 -5.54 59.91 -23.97
CA ILE A 379 -5.07 59.40 -25.26
C ILE A 379 -5.52 57.94 -25.39
N ASP A 380 -5.99 57.56 -26.57
CA ASP A 380 -6.35 56.17 -26.87
C ASP A 380 -5.09 55.29 -26.94
N VAL A 381 -5.05 54.29 -26.04
CA VAL A 381 -3.96 53.32 -25.89
C VAL A 381 -4.45 51.88 -26.04
N THR A 382 -5.55 51.67 -26.75
CA THR A 382 -6.12 50.34 -27.02
C THR A 382 -5.07 49.44 -27.70
N ALA A 383 -4.40 49.94 -28.74
CA ALA A 383 -3.35 49.21 -29.46
C ALA A 383 -2.16 48.81 -28.55
N PHE A 384 -1.73 49.69 -27.65
CA PHE A 384 -0.65 49.37 -26.69
C PHE A 384 -1.06 48.30 -25.69
N THR A 385 -2.31 48.37 -25.20
CA THR A 385 -2.86 47.44 -24.21
C THR A 385 -3.02 46.03 -24.80
N GLU A 386 -3.53 45.95 -26.03
CA GLU A 386 -3.65 44.71 -26.78
C GLU A 386 -2.27 44.10 -27.06
N PHE A 387 -1.33 44.91 -27.56
CA PHE A 387 0.02 44.41 -27.85
C PHE A 387 0.75 43.94 -26.60
N ARG A 388 0.65 44.66 -25.47
CA ARG A 388 1.19 44.22 -24.17
C ARG A 388 0.60 42.86 -23.76
N THR A 389 -0.68 42.64 -23.99
CA THR A 389 -1.35 41.36 -23.69
C THR A 389 -0.82 40.23 -24.58
N VAL A 390 -0.63 40.50 -25.87
CA VAL A 390 -0.01 39.56 -26.82
C VAL A 390 1.42 39.21 -26.40
N LEU A 391 2.26 40.20 -26.08
CA LEU A 391 3.63 39.99 -25.63
C LEU A 391 3.69 39.14 -24.35
N ARG A 392 2.76 39.36 -23.41
CA ARG A 392 2.66 38.56 -22.20
C ARG A 392 2.35 37.09 -22.50
N GLY A 393 1.40 36.83 -23.40
CA GLY A 393 1.07 35.47 -23.84
C GLY A 393 2.26 34.79 -24.51
N ARG A 394 2.96 35.50 -25.42
CA ARG A 394 4.18 35.00 -26.07
C ARG A 394 5.26 34.66 -25.04
N TYR A 395 5.52 35.56 -24.08
CA TYR A 395 6.49 35.34 -23.02
C TYR A 395 6.18 34.08 -22.19
N GLN A 396 4.92 33.92 -21.77
CA GLN A 396 4.50 32.77 -20.96
C GLN A 396 4.69 31.45 -21.70
N GLN A 397 4.34 31.39 -22.98
CA GLN A 397 4.48 30.17 -23.77
C GLN A 397 5.97 29.82 -24.01
N LEU A 398 6.80 30.80 -24.40
CA LEU A 398 8.24 30.58 -24.58
C LEU A 398 8.93 30.17 -23.27
N GLN A 399 8.51 30.73 -22.13
CA GLN A 399 9.02 30.35 -20.81
C GLN A 399 8.62 28.91 -20.42
N LYS A 400 7.42 28.47 -20.83
CA LYS A 400 6.94 27.11 -20.59
C LYS A 400 7.67 26.09 -21.48
N LEU A 401 8.14 26.51 -22.66
CA LEU A 401 8.78 25.74 -23.73
C LEU A 401 7.90 24.65 -24.36
N LEU A 402 7.16 23.88 -23.56
CA LEU A 402 6.31 22.80 -24.02
C LEU A 402 4.82 23.19 -24.02
N PRO A 403 4.03 22.77 -25.02
CA PRO A 403 4.44 21.95 -26.17
C PRO A 403 5.26 22.75 -27.20
N LEU A 404 6.16 22.07 -27.93
CA LEU A 404 7.07 22.72 -28.87
C LEU A 404 6.34 23.34 -30.07
N ASP A 405 5.22 22.75 -30.51
CA ASP A 405 4.44 23.31 -31.63
C ASP A 405 3.90 24.71 -31.31
N ASP A 406 3.38 24.92 -30.09
CA ASP A 406 2.93 26.22 -29.62
C ASP A 406 4.10 27.20 -29.50
N THR A 407 5.26 26.74 -29.03
CA THR A 407 6.48 27.55 -28.92
C THR A 407 6.96 28.00 -30.30
N ARG A 408 6.95 27.12 -31.28
CA ARG A 408 7.32 27.42 -32.68
C ARG A 408 6.34 28.39 -33.33
N ALA A 409 5.04 28.16 -33.13
CA ALA A 409 4.00 29.11 -33.56
C ALA A 409 4.25 30.50 -32.96
N VAL A 410 4.58 30.59 -31.67
CA VAL A 410 4.94 31.86 -31.04
C VAL A 410 6.21 32.46 -31.64
N LEU A 411 7.29 31.69 -31.79
CA LEU A 411 8.57 32.13 -32.36
C LEU A 411 8.38 32.78 -33.73
N SER A 412 7.58 32.14 -34.60
CA SER A 412 7.24 32.64 -35.94
C SER A 412 6.43 33.94 -35.95
N ALA A 413 5.75 34.27 -34.84
CA ALA A 413 4.94 35.46 -34.69
C ALA A 413 5.62 36.56 -33.86
N THR A 414 6.75 36.28 -33.21
CA THR A 414 7.39 37.16 -32.22
C THR A 414 7.78 38.52 -32.79
N HIS A 415 8.24 38.55 -34.04
CA HIS A 415 8.65 39.76 -34.75
C HIS A 415 7.47 40.54 -35.34
N ARG A 416 6.24 39.99 -35.29
CA ARG A 416 5.04 40.68 -35.75
C ARG A 416 4.59 41.69 -34.69
N VAL A 417 4.71 42.95 -35.04
CA VAL A 417 4.25 44.11 -34.28
C VAL A 417 3.01 44.67 -34.98
N PRO A 418 1.91 44.97 -34.25
CA PRO A 418 0.75 45.64 -34.82
C PRO A 418 1.09 47.07 -35.25
N ASP A 419 0.32 47.63 -36.19
CA ASP A 419 0.46 49.05 -36.51
C ASP A 419 0.03 49.88 -35.29
N MET A 420 0.96 50.66 -34.77
CA MET A 420 0.78 51.55 -33.62
C MET A 420 1.18 52.98 -33.95
N GLU A 421 1.44 53.30 -35.23
CA GLU A 421 2.01 54.59 -35.63
C GLU A 421 1.07 55.75 -35.28
N LEU A 422 -0.24 55.56 -35.43
CA LEU A 422 -1.24 56.56 -35.04
C LEU A 422 -1.18 56.86 -33.53
N SER A 423 -1.12 55.83 -32.67
CA SER A 423 -1.02 56.00 -31.21
C SER A 423 0.32 56.62 -30.81
N LEU A 424 1.42 56.19 -31.43
CA LEU A 424 2.75 56.74 -31.19
C LEU A 424 2.86 58.21 -31.63
N ALA A 425 2.30 58.58 -32.78
CA ALA A 425 2.29 59.94 -33.29
C ALA A 425 1.41 60.86 -32.44
N THR A 426 0.22 60.39 -32.03
CA THR A 426 -0.68 61.13 -31.14
C THR A 426 0.00 61.42 -29.81
N LEU A 427 0.69 60.43 -29.24
CA LEU A 427 1.38 60.56 -27.97
C LEU A 427 2.64 61.43 -28.09
N ALA A 428 3.39 61.33 -29.19
CA ALA A 428 4.50 62.22 -29.51
C ALA A 428 4.05 63.70 -29.61
N ALA A 429 2.94 63.95 -30.32
CA ALA A 429 2.36 65.29 -30.45
C ALA A 429 1.88 65.83 -29.10
N ALA A 430 1.23 65.00 -28.28
CA ALA A 430 0.80 65.36 -26.94
C ALA A 430 1.98 65.70 -26.01
N ILE A 431 3.07 64.93 -26.05
CA ILE A 431 4.31 65.22 -25.30
C ILE A 431 4.96 66.52 -25.81
N ALA A 432 5.04 66.72 -27.12
CA ALA A 432 5.64 67.91 -27.71
C ALA A 432 4.89 69.20 -27.36
N ALA A 433 3.55 69.13 -27.25
CA ALA A 433 2.68 70.23 -26.87
C ALA A 433 2.80 70.65 -25.39
N ILE A 434 3.46 69.85 -24.54
CA ILE A 434 3.75 70.23 -23.15
C ILE A 434 4.74 71.41 -23.17
N PRO A 435 4.45 72.54 -22.50
CA PRO A 435 5.40 73.66 -22.41
C PRO A 435 6.75 73.22 -21.86
N GLU A 436 7.84 73.81 -22.34
CA GLU A 436 9.18 73.54 -21.79
C GLU A 436 9.18 73.84 -20.28
N PRO A 437 9.59 72.87 -19.44
CA PRO A 437 9.62 73.09 -18.01
C PRO A 437 10.64 74.18 -17.68
N THR A 438 10.29 75.05 -16.74
CA THR A 438 11.30 75.92 -16.11
C THR A 438 12.38 75.06 -15.44
N LYS A 439 13.56 75.62 -15.14
CA LYS A 439 14.61 74.89 -14.40
C LYS A 439 14.10 74.33 -13.06
N GLN A 440 13.14 75.03 -12.43
CA GLN A 440 12.49 74.58 -11.19
C GLN A 440 11.48 73.46 -11.46
N ASP A 441 10.65 73.55 -12.50
CA ASP A 441 9.73 72.47 -12.88
C ASP A 441 10.48 71.18 -13.23
N ALA A 442 11.57 71.28 -14.00
CA ALA A 442 12.40 70.13 -14.36
C ALA A 442 13.08 69.48 -13.14
N ALA A 443 13.54 70.29 -12.18
CA ALA A 443 14.09 69.80 -10.92
C ALA A 443 13.01 69.10 -10.07
N ARG A 444 11.77 69.63 -10.05
CA ARG A 444 10.64 69.02 -9.34
C ARG A 444 10.25 67.67 -9.95
N ASP A 445 10.07 67.61 -11.26
CA ASP A 445 9.70 66.39 -12.00
C ASP A 445 10.77 65.31 -11.83
N PHE A 446 12.05 65.68 -11.87
CA PHE A 446 13.17 64.79 -11.59
C PHE A 446 13.08 64.17 -10.19
N LEU A 447 12.84 64.98 -9.14
CA LEU A 447 12.74 64.48 -7.76
C LEU A 447 11.52 63.56 -7.56
N VAL A 448 10.40 63.85 -8.22
CA VAL A 448 9.21 63.00 -8.16
C VAL A 448 9.46 61.65 -8.85
N LEU A 449 10.03 61.66 -10.04
CA LEU A 449 10.37 60.44 -10.78
C LEU A 449 11.44 59.61 -10.04
N ALA A 450 12.51 60.25 -9.57
CA ALA A 450 13.56 59.60 -8.81
C ALA A 450 13.00 58.94 -7.55
N GLN A 451 12.04 59.58 -6.87
CA GLN A 451 11.36 58.98 -5.71
C GLN A 451 10.55 57.74 -6.10
N GLU A 452 9.74 57.82 -7.16
CA GLU A 452 8.91 56.69 -7.62
C GLU A 452 9.78 55.48 -8.00
N ARG A 453 10.85 55.71 -8.75
CA ARG A 453 11.80 54.65 -9.15
C ARG A 453 12.56 54.09 -7.94
N LEU A 454 12.92 54.95 -6.98
CA LEU A 454 13.56 54.52 -5.73
C LEU A 454 12.64 53.65 -4.88
N GLU A 455 11.35 53.97 -4.78
CA GLU A 455 10.34 53.17 -4.08
C GLU A 455 10.10 51.82 -4.77
N THR A 456 10.04 51.81 -6.10
CA THR A 456 9.94 50.59 -6.90
C THR A 456 11.14 49.67 -6.67
N TYR A 457 12.35 50.22 -6.72
CA TYR A 457 13.58 49.50 -6.39
C TYR A 457 13.57 48.94 -4.97
N ARG A 458 13.25 49.77 -3.96
CA ARG A 458 13.17 49.34 -2.55
C ARG A 458 12.20 48.16 -2.40
N THR A 459 11.03 48.23 -3.03
CA THR A 459 10.01 47.18 -2.98
C THR A 459 10.48 45.89 -3.66
N ALA A 460 11.07 45.98 -4.86
CA ALA A 460 11.57 44.82 -5.61
C ALA A 460 12.72 44.14 -4.87
N ARG A 461 13.66 44.91 -4.31
CA ARG A 461 14.77 44.41 -3.49
C ARG A 461 14.28 43.70 -2.23
N LEU A 462 13.29 44.25 -1.53
CA LEU A 462 12.68 43.60 -0.36
C LEU A 462 12.01 42.28 -0.74
N LYS A 463 11.26 42.24 -1.84
CA LYS A 463 10.61 41.00 -2.33
C LYS A 463 11.63 39.94 -2.74
N SER A 464 12.68 40.31 -3.48
CA SER A 464 13.79 39.43 -3.86
C SER A 464 14.51 38.86 -2.63
N ALA A 465 14.87 39.72 -1.67
CA ALA A 465 15.50 39.28 -0.42
C ALA A 465 14.59 38.33 0.39
N ALA A 466 13.29 38.65 0.53
CA ALA A 466 12.33 37.78 1.20
C ALA A 466 12.15 36.44 0.47
N GLY A 467 12.12 36.46 -0.87
CA GLY A 467 12.07 35.27 -1.73
C GLY A 467 13.28 34.35 -1.52
N LYS A 468 14.49 34.91 -1.46
CA LYS A 468 15.73 34.17 -1.16
C LYS A 468 15.66 33.48 0.20
N VAL A 469 15.29 34.22 1.24
CA VAL A 469 15.15 33.67 2.60
C VAL A 469 14.09 32.57 2.64
N ARG A 470 12.97 32.74 1.93
CA ARG A 470 11.89 31.75 1.86
C ARG A 470 12.34 30.47 1.14
N ALA A 471 13.01 30.59 -0.01
CA ALA A 471 13.50 29.44 -0.79
C ALA A 471 14.58 28.66 -0.02
N ASP A 472 15.52 29.36 0.62
CA ASP A 472 16.54 28.75 1.48
C ASP A 472 15.91 28.03 2.67
N ARG A 473 14.95 28.68 3.37
CA ARG A 473 14.23 28.05 4.49
C ARG A 473 13.45 26.81 4.05
N ALA A 474 12.72 26.88 2.94
CA ALA A 474 11.95 25.75 2.43
C ALA A 474 12.85 24.56 2.08
N THR A 475 14.00 24.83 1.44
CA THR A 475 15.01 23.82 1.12
C THR A 475 15.58 23.20 2.40
N LYS A 476 15.99 24.01 3.36
CA LYS A 476 16.53 23.53 4.65
C LYS A 476 15.53 22.67 5.43
N VAL A 477 14.26 23.07 5.47
CA VAL A 477 13.20 22.29 6.15
C VAL A 477 13.00 20.95 5.44
N PHE A 478 12.92 20.94 4.11
CA PHE A 478 12.77 19.71 3.33
C PHE A 478 13.96 18.76 3.53
N THR A 479 15.20 19.27 3.39
CA THR A 479 16.41 18.46 3.59
C THR A 479 16.53 17.96 5.02
N GLY A 480 16.32 18.82 6.02
CA GLY A 480 16.37 18.44 7.43
C GLY A 480 15.34 17.37 7.79
N TYR A 481 14.10 17.51 7.31
CA TYR A 481 13.07 16.48 7.45
C TYR A 481 13.49 15.17 6.80
N GLY A 482 14.03 15.22 5.58
CA GLY A 482 14.55 14.05 4.87
C GLY A 482 15.64 13.32 5.66
N THR A 483 16.64 14.04 6.18
CA THR A 483 17.72 13.45 6.98
C THR A 483 17.18 12.80 8.25
N VAL A 484 16.36 13.50 9.04
CA VAL A 484 15.84 12.99 10.31
C VAL A 484 14.96 11.75 10.09
N THR A 485 14.07 11.79 9.08
CA THR A 485 13.17 10.66 8.79
C THR A 485 13.93 9.45 8.25
N THR A 486 14.90 9.64 7.35
CA THR A 486 15.73 8.55 6.85
C THR A 486 16.54 7.90 7.97
N THR A 487 17.18 8.68 8.85
CA THR A 487 17.94 8.13 9.99
C THR A 487 17.04 7.37 10.97
N ALA A 488 15.83 7.85 11.22
CA ALA A 488 14.86 7.14 12.07
C ALA A 488 14.40 5.82 11.42
N LEU A 489 14.10 5.84 10.12
CA LEU A 489 13.74 4.66 9.34
C LEU A 489 14.87 3.63 9.31
N GLU A 490 16.11 4.04 9.06
CA GLU A 490 17.30 3.18 9.10
C GLU A 490 17.42 2.45 10.44
N LYS A 491 17.16 3.14 11.55
CA LYS A 491 17.17 2.53 12.88
C LYS A 491 16.06 1.50 13.06
N ILE A 492 14.85 1.78 12.56
CA ILE A 492 13.72 0.83 12.60
C ILE A 492 14.06 -0.41 11.77
N TYR A 493 14.49 -0.23 10.51
CA TYR A 493 14.83 -1.33 9.63
C TYR A 493 15.96 -2.20 10.17
N LYS A 494 16.98 -1.61 10.83
CA LYS A 494 18.05 -2.38 11.45
C LYS A 494 17.57 -3.25 12.63
N ASN A 495 16.65 -2.75 13.44
CA ASN A 495 16.05 -3.53 14.52
C ASN A 495 15.20 -4.68 13.97
N VAL A 496 14.40 -4.39 12.94
CA VAL A 496 13.56 -5.38 12.25
C VAL A 496 14.43 -6.44 11.56
N GLU A 497 15.51 -6.05 10.89
CA GLU A 497 16.48 -6.93 10.25
C GLU A 497 17.08 -7.92 11.25
N THR A 498 17.48 -7.44 12.43
CA THR A 498 18.06 -8.27 13.49
C THR A 498 17.04 -9.31 13.99
N ALA A 499 15.81 -8.88 14.25
CA ALA A 499 14.73 -9.78 14.69
C ALA A 499 14.35 -10.78 13.60
N PHE A 500 14.23 -10.32 12.36
CA PHE A 500 13.93 -11.12 11.17
C PHE A 500 14.97 -12.23 10.98
N ALA A 501 16.26 -11.89 10.98
CA ALA A 501 17.33 -12.86 10.85
C ALA A 501 17.29 -13.90 11.99
N SER A 502 17.08 -13.45 13.23
CA SER A 502 16.94 -14.36 14.37
C SER A 502 15.75 -15.32 14.25
N TYR A 503 14.61 -14.85 13.75
CA TYR A 503 13.42 -15.70 13.57
C TYR A 503 13.61 -16.69 12.42
N TYR A 504 14.17 -16.23 11.30
CA TYR A 504 14.41 -17.07 10.13
C TYR A 504 15.47 -18.15 10.40
N SER A 505 16.59 -17.82 11.05
CA SER A 505 17.60 -18.81 11.46
C SER A 505 17.03 -19.88 12.39
N LYS A 506 16.00 -19.54 13.18
CA LYS A 506 15.36 -20.47 14.12
C LYS A 506 14.37 -21.43 13.46
N ILE A 507 13.82 -21.07 12.29
CA ILE A 507 12.92 -21.95 11.54
C ILE A 507 13.64 -22.81 10.47
N ASN A 508 14.89 -22.45 10.16
CA ASN A 508 15.77 -23.17 9.25
C ASN A 508 17.10 -23.51 9.94
N GLU A 509 17.05 -23.88 11.22
CA GLU A 509 18.28 -24.10 12.02
C GLU A 509 19.16 -25.22 11.44
N ASP A 510 18.57 -26.16 10.72
CA ASP A 510 19.29 -27.28 10.11
C ASP A 510 20.05 -26.88 8.83
N ASP A 511 19.62 -25.82 8.15
CA ASP A 511 20.15 -25.39 6.86
C ASP A 511 20.99 -24.10 6.93
N GLU A 512 20.57 -23.11 7.75
CA GLU A 512 21.07 -21.73 7.65
C GLU A 512 21.35 -21.05 9.01
N LYS A 513 22.16 -21.70 9.87
CA LYS A 513 22.54 -21.14 11.19
C LYS A 513 23.23 -19.76 11.14
N ALA A 514 23.96 -19.47 10.07
CA ALA A 514 24.70 -18.22 9.90
C ALA A 514 23.97 -17.20 9.02
N PHE A 515 22.65 -17.37 8.81
CA PHE A 515 21.84 -16.49 7.98
C PHE A 515 21.96 -15.03 8.43
N THR A 516 22.12 -14.15 7.44
CA THR A 516 22.06 -12.71 7.63
C THR A 516 21.15 -12.09 6.59
N ALA A 517 20.55 -10.96 6.94
CA ALA A 517 19.67 -10.20 6.07
C ALA A 517 20.16 -8.76 6.01
N LYS A 518 19.86 -8.08 4.90
CA LYS A 518 20.12 -6.65 4.69
C LYS A 518 18.85 -5.97 4.21
N LEU A 519 18.28 -5.15 5.08
CA LEU A 519 17.24 -4.20 4.74
C LEU A 519 17.93 -2.86 4.47
N MET A 520 18.03 -2.49 3.19
CA MET A 520 18.73 -1.29 2.73
C MET A 520 17.72 -0.20 2.37
N PRO A 521 17.32 0.65 3.33
CA PRO A 521 16.45 1.77 3.02
C PRO A 521 17.18 2.81 2.15
N SER A 522 16.46 3.34 1.18
CA SER A 522 16.85 4.56 0.47
C SER A 522 15.59 5.38 0.19
N ILE A 523 15.75 6.58 -0.36
CA ILE A 523 14.63 7.52 -0.56
C ILE A 523 13.51 6.84 -1.37
N GLY A 524 12.40 6.50 -0.70
CA GLY A 524 11.24 5.85 -1.30
C GLY A 524 11.44 4.39 -1.76
N LYS A 525 12.52 3.71 -1.34
CA LYS A 525 12.83 2.32 -1.72
C LYS A 525 13.36 1.51 -0.53
N LEU A 526 13.11 0.21 -0.54
CA LEU A 526 13.63 -0.73 0.45
C LEU A 526 14.26 -1.92 -0.27
N GLY A 527 15.60 -1.91 -0.35
CA GLY A 527 16.37 -3.07 -0.75
C GLY A 527 16.19 -4.17 0.31
N PHE A 528 16.06 -5.41 -0.13
CA PHE A 528 15.93 -6.56 0.75
C PHE A 528 16.71 -7.68 0.13
N ASP A 529 17.90 -7.91 0.68
CA ASP A 529 18.78 -9.00 0.28
C ASP A 529 19.02 -9.90 1.48
N VAL A 530 19.17 -11.18 1.22
CA VAL A 530 19.37 -12.23 2.21
C VAL A 530 20.59 -13.04 1.82
N ASP A 531 21.35 -13.48 2.83
CA ASP A 531 22.51 -14.35 2.60
C ASP A 531 22.07 -15.70 2.03
N PHE A 532 22.90 -16.29 1.17
CA PHE A 532 22.69 -17.65 0.67
C PHE A 532 23.92 -18.51 0.97
N TYR A 533 23.86 -19.33 2.02
CA TYR A 533 24.93 -20.24 2.47
C TYR A 533 26.32 -19.57 2.60
N GLY A 534 26.37 -18.32 3.06
CA GLY A 534 27.59 -17.53 3.23
C GLY A 534 28.24 -17.08 1.92
N ARG A 535 27.55 -17.21 0.78
CA ARG A 535 28.07 -16.90 -0.56
C ARG A 535 27.72 -15.51 -1.07
N GLY A 536 27.13 -14.67 -0.22
CA GLY A 536 26.74 -13.31 -0.58
C GLY A 536 25.26 -13.06 -0.36
N HIS A 537 24.87 -11.80 -0.54
CA HIS A 537 23.51 -11.33 -0.31
C HIS A 537 22.80 -11.15 -1.65
N PHE A 538 21.60 -11.72 -1.75
CA PHE A 538 20.80 -11.71 -2.96
C PHE A 538 19.32 -11.43 -2.64
N PRO A 539 18.53 -10.91 -3.58
CA PRO A 539 17.09 -10.80 -3.40
C PRO A 539 16.49 -12.18 -3.04
N PRO A 540 15.51 -12.25 -2.11
CA PRO A 540 14.90 -13.52 -1.70
C PRO A 540 14.39 -14.41 -2.84
N GLY A 541 13.92 -13.78 -3.93
CA GLY A 541 13.43 -14.48 -5.12
C GLY A 541 14.51 -15.13 -6.00
N ALA A 542 15.80 -14.90 -5.72
CA ALA A 542 16.89 -15.34 -6.59
C ALA A 542 17.25 -16.82 -6.41
N TYR A 543 17.59 -17.24 -5.18
CA TYR A 543 18.15 -18.58 -4.91
C TYR A 543 17.37 -19.41 -3.89
N HIS A 544 16.43 -18.80 -3.15
CA HIS A 544 15.64 -19.50 -2.15
C HIS A 544 14.38 -20.10 -2.77
N SER A 545 14.00 -21.30 -2.32
CA SER A 545 12.75 -21.94 -2.77
C SER A 545 11.52 -21.18 -2.24
N GLU A 546 10.35 -21.47 -2.82
CA GLU A 546 9.08 -20.85 -2.39
C GLU A 546 8.79 -21.07 -0.89
N GLY A 547 9.13 -22.25 -0.35
CA GLY A 547 9.02 -22.55 1.09
C GLY A 547 9.86 -21.61 1.95
N HIS A 548 11.11 -21.35 1.55
CA HIS A 548 11.96 -20.39 2.25
C HIS A 548 11.41 -18.97 2.13
N GLN A 549 10.89 -18.57 0.96
CA GLN A 549 10.30 -17.25 0.74
C GLN A 549 9.04 -17.02 1.61
N ASP A 550 8.14 -18.01 1.71
CA ASP A 550 6.96 -17.95 2.59
C ASP A 550 7.39 -17.87 4.07
N GLY A 551 8.42 -18.64 4.47
CA GLY A 551 9.03 -18.57 5.79
C GLY A 551 9.65 -17.20 6.10
N MET A 552 10.35 -16.59 5.13
CA MET A 552 10.88 -15.23 5.25
C MET A 552 9.77 -14.21 5.42
N GLY A 553 8.70 -14.31 4.64
CA GLY A 553 7.55 -13.40 4.75
C GLY A 553 6.93 -13.44 6.14
N LEU A 554 6.76 -14.65 6.72
CA LEU A 554 6.20 -14.82 8.05
C LEU A 554 7.13 -14.22 9.10
N CYS A 555 8.43 -14.50 9.02
CA CYS A 555 9.41 -13.96 9.96
C CYS A 555 9.49 -12.44 9.89
N LEU A 556 9.42 -11.85 8.70
CA LEU A 556 9.45 -10.40 8.50
C LEU A 556 8.19 -9.75 9.08
N TYR A 557 7.01 -10.34 8.83
CA TYR A 557 5.76 -9.92 9.43
C TYR A 557 5.83 -9.93 10.97
N LEU A 558 6.26 -11.05 11.56
CA LEU A 558 6.37 -11.21 13.01
C LEU A 558 7.37 -10.21 13.61
N ALA A 559 8.51 -9.96 12.93
CA ALA A 559 9.50 -8.98 13.36
C ALA A 559 8.92 -7.56 13.36
N LEU A 560 8.14 -7.21 12.33
CA LEU A 560 7.47 -5.91 12.22
C LEU A 560 6.38 -5.74 13.30
N MET A 561 5.52 -6.74 13.49
CA MET A 561 4.49 -6.71 14.53
C MET A 561 5.08 -6.62 15.93
N ASN A 562 6.14 -7.38 16.20
CA ASN A 562 6.84 -7.30 17.49
C ASN A 562 7.47 -5.91 17.70
N HIS A 563 8.03 -5.30 16.66
CA HIS A 563 8.61 -3.96 16.77
C HIS A 563 7.55 -2.88 17.03
N LEU A 564 6.41 -2.95 16.33
CA LEU A 564 5.35 -1.95 16.41
C LEU A 564 4.52 -2.05 17.70
N LEU A 565 4.15 -3.28 18.06
CA LEU A 565 3.17 -3.53 19.11
C LEU A 565 3.84 -4.07 20.38
N GLY A 566 4.99 -4.73 20.28
CA GLY A 566 5.71 -5.33 21.40
C GLY A 566 4.79 -6.22 22.24
N GLY A 567 4.76 -6.00 23.55
CA GLY A 567 3.86 -6.72 24.47
C GLY A 567 2.36 -6.53 24.19
N ASN A 568 1.98 -5.56 23.36
CA ASN A 568 0.59 -5.40 22.92
C ASN A 568 0.23 -6.32 21.75
N PHE A 569 1.17 -7.02 21.11
CA PHE A 569 0.89 -7.98 20.05
C PHE A 569 0.21 -9.25 20.60
N THR A 570 -1.10 -9.19 20.86
CA THR A 570 -1.83 -10.26 21.53
C THR A 570 -2.61 -11.17 20.60
N PHE A 571 -2.66 -10.88 19.29
CA PHE A 571 -3.54 -11.55 18.34
C PHE A 571 -3.08 -11.43 16.88
N ALA A 572 -3.16 -12.53 16.13
CA ALA A 572 -2.98 -12.57 14.67
C ALA A 572 -3.79 -13.72 14.02
N VAL A 573 -4.19 -13.54 12.76
CA VAL A 573 -4.87 -14.53 11.91
C VAL A 573 -3.97 -14.87 10.74
N LEU A 574 -3.62 -16.14 10.60
CA LEU A 574 -2.73 -16.66 9.56
C LEU A 574 -3.54 -17.50 8.57
N ASP A 575 -3.76 -16.98 7.37
CA ASP A 575 -4.62 -17.57 6.34
C ASP A 575 -3.81 -18.33 5.27
N ASP A 576 -3.70 -19.66 5.42
CA ASP A 576 -2.97 -20.56 4.51
C ASP A 576 -1.50 -20.10 4.24
N VAL A 577 -0.77 -19.65 5.27
CA VAL A 577 0.53 -18.98 5.11
C VAL A 577 1.76 -19.90 4.94
N LEU A 578 1.66 -21.22 5.19
CA LEU A 578 2.82 -22.15 5.16
C LEU A 578 2.64 -23.33 4.22
N MET A 579 1.89 -23.15 3.13
CA MET A 579 1.56 -24.24 2.20
C MET A 579 2.80 -24.86 1.54
N SER A 580 3.78 -24.04 1.15
CA SER A 580 4.99 -24.45 0.43
C SER A 580 6.14 -24.90 1.35
N VAL A 581 5.98 -24.73 2.67
CA VAL A 581 7.03 -25.01 3.66
C VAL A 581 7.06 -26.49 4.01
N ASP A 582 8.25 -27.09 4.03
CA ASP A 582 8.40 -28.51 4.33
C ASP A 582 8.05 -28.87 5.79
N SER A 583 7.75 -30.15 5.98
CA SER A 583 7.28 -30.70 7.26
C SER A 583 8.22 -30.47 8.45
N GLY A 584 9.54 -30.46 8.22
CA GLY A 584 10.55 -30.18 9.24
C GLY A 584 10.48 -28.72 9.72
N HIS A 585 10.53 -27.77 8.78
CA HIS A 585 10.55 -26.33 9.08
C HIS A 585 9.22 -25.89 9.71
N ARG A 586 8.10 -26.50 9.31
CA ARG A 586 6.79 -26.33 9.94
C ARG A 586 6.80 -26.58 11.45
N ARG A 587 7.51 -27.62 11.94
CA ARG A 587 7.64 -27.85 13.39
C ARG A 587 8.44 -26.74 14.07
N GLN A 588 9.53 -26.29 13.44
CA GLN A 588 10.33 -25.18 13.96
C GLN A 588 9.51 -23.88 14.03
N VAL A 589 8.59 -23.64 13.08
CA VAL A 589 7.64 -22.52 13.15
C VAL A 589 6.73 -22.64 14.39
N CYS A 590 6.19 -23.82 14.71
CA CYS A 590 5.41 -24.01 15.94
C CYS A 590 6.23 -23.65 17.19
N THR A 591 7.50 -24.06 17.22
CA THR A 591 8.43 -23.73 18.31
C THR A 591 8.70 -22.24 18.40
N LEU A 592 9.00 -21.58 17.27
CA LEU A 592 9.19 -20.12 17.19
C LEU A 592 7.99 -19.38 17.78
N LEU A 593 6.76 -19.71 17.34
CA LEU A 593 5.55 -19.03 17.80
C LEU A 593 5.32 -19.21 19.31
N LYS A 594 5.54 -20.41 19.85
CA LYS A 594 5.38 -20.67 21.30
C LYS A 594 6.41 -19.92 22.14
N GLU A 595 7.67 -19.89 21.70
CA GLU A 595 8.77 -19.34 22.49
C GLU A 595 8.88 -17.82 22.38
N MET A 596 8.71 -17.27 21.17
CA MET A 596 8.86 -15.84 20.92
C MET A 596 7.56 -15.05 21.13
N PHE A 597 6.40 -15.72 21.00
CA PHE A 597 5.08 -15.08 21.07
C PHE A 597 4.10 -15.83 22.00
N PRO A 598 4.48 -16.12 23.27
CA PRO A 598 3.65 -16.91 24.19
C PRO A 598 2.32 -16.25 24.56
N ASP A 599 2.26 -14.92 24.52
CA ASP A 599 1.09 -14.11 24.86
C ASP A 599 0.21 -13.76 23.66
N THR A 600 0.58 -14.20 22.46
CA THR A 600 -0.14 -13.93 21.22
C THR A 600 -1.06 -15.10 20.88
N GLN A 601 -2.34 -14.81 20.66
CA GLN A 601 -3.29 -15.78 20.13
C GLN A 601 -3.17 -15.84 18.60
N PHE A 602 -2.86 -17.02 18.07
CA PHE A 602 -2.83 -17.27 16.63
C PHE A 602 -4.06 -18.07 16.19
N ILE A 603 -4.78 -17.55 15.20
CA ILE A 603 -5.85 -18.25 14.49
C ILE A 603 -5.33 -18.67 13.14
N PHE A 604 -5.33 -19.97 12.85
CA PHE A 604 -4.85 -20.52 11.59
C PHE A 604 -6.02 -20.95 10.72
N THR A 605 -5.93 -20.72 9.42
CA THR A 605 -6.65 -21.53 8.44
C THR A 605 -5.65 -22.36 7.65
N THR A 606 -6.00 -23.61 7.35
CA THR A 606 -5.17 -24.44 6.49
C THR A 606 -5.99 -25.46 5.72
N HIS A 607 -5.57 -25.79 4.50
CA HIS A 607 -6.08 -26.97 3.79
C HIS A 607 -5.30 -28.25 4.09
N ASP A 608 -4.19 -28.17 4.84
CA ASP A 608 -3.29 -29.29 5.10
C ASP A 608 -3.56 -29.94 6.48
N GLU A 609 -4.07 -31.17 6.46
CA GLU A 609 -4.33 -31.96 7.67
C GLU A 609 -3.07 -32.39 8.42
N ILE A 610 -1.96 -32.58 7.71
CA ILE A 610 -0.67 -32.94 8.31
C ILE A 610 -0.16 -31.73 9.10
N TRP A 611 -0.33 -30.52 8.56
CA TRP A 611 0.01 -29.30 9.29
C TRP A 611 -0.80 -29.14 10.58
N LEU A 612 -2.11 -29.37 10.54
CA LEU A 612 -2.94 -29.39 11.75
C LEU A 612 -2.45 -30.41 12.78
N ARG A 613 -2.06 -31.61 12.33
CA ARG A 613 -1.51 -32.66 13.21
C ARG A 613 -0.20 -32.23 13.84
N HIS A 614 0.70 -31.59 13.11
CA HIS A 614 1.95 -31.04 13.67
C HIS A 614 1.69 -29.95 14.70
N MET A 615 0.78 -29.01 14.43
CA MET A 615 0.42 -27.98 15.42
C MET A 615 -0.13 -28.58 16.72
N LYS A 616 -0.88 -29.69 16.62
CA LYS A 616 -1.38 -30.44 17.78
C LYS A 616 -0.25 -31.18 18.51
N SER A 617 0.61 -31.90 17.79
CA SER A 617 1.71 -32.66 18.41
C SER A 617 2.71 -31.77 19.11
N GLU A 618 2.99 -30.60 18.53
CA GLU A 618 3.86 -29.58 19.13
C GLU A 618 3.17 -28.79 20.26
N GLY A 619 1.88 -29.04 20.53
CA GLY A 619 1.12 -28.35 21.58
C GLY A 619 0.81 -26.88 21.29
N LEU A 620 0.98 -26.43 20.04
CA LEU A 620 0.57 -25.10 19.60
C LEU A 620 -0.96 -24.96 19.63
N ILE A 621 -1.67 -26.01 19.18
CA ILE A 621 -3.13 -26.14 19.29
C ILE A 621 -3.44 -27.16 20.39
N LYS A 622 -4.16 -26.71 21.43
CA LYS A 622 -4.46 -27.53 22.61
C LYS A 622 -5.83 -28.21 22.49
N GLY A 623 -5.87 -29.51 22.81
CA GLY A 623 -7.12 -30.29 22.89
C GLY A 623 -7.94 -30.23 21.60
N ARG A 624 -9.23 -29.90 21.73
CA ARG A 624 -10.19 -29.76 20.61
C ARG A 624 -10.35 -28.32 20.10
N ASN A 625 -9.34 -27.46 20.25
CA ASN A 625 -9.42 -26.06 19.79
C ASN A 625 -9.15 -25.93 18.28
N PHE A 626 -9.91 -26.66 17.47
CA PHE A 626 -9.85 -26.63 16.01
C PHE A 626 -11.23 -26.97 15.42
N ALA A 627 -11.53 -26.44 14.24
CA ALA A 627 -12.67 -26.85 13.42
C ALA A 627 -12.17 -27.61 12.18
N HIS A 628 -12.83 -28.71 11.84
CA HIS A 628 -12.49 -29.51 10.67
C HIS A 628 -13.63 -29.49 9.65
N PHE A 629 -13.49 -28.65 8.63
CA PHE A 629 -14.49 -28.45 7.58
C PHE A 629 -14.40 -29.52 6.50
N ARG A 630 -15.55 -30.09 6.16
CA ARG A 630 -15.70 -31.19 5.21
C ARG A 630 -16.07 -30.68 3.83
N THR A 631 -17.25 -30.09 3.72
CA THR A 631 -17.82 -29.61 2.47
C THR A 631 -18.32 -28.18 2.64
N TRP A 632 -18.74 -27.60 1.53
CA TRP A 632 -19.48 -26.36 1.51
C TRP A 632 -20.61 -26.48 0.49
N SER A 633 -21.77 -25.95 0.85
CA SER A 633 -22.87 -25.74 -0.10
C SER A 633 -23.43 -24.33 0.07
N VAL A 634 -24.10 -23.83 -0.97
CA VAL A 634 -24.78 -22.53 -0.91
C VAL A 634 -25.92 -22.51 0.11
N ASP A 635 -26.55 -23.66 0.35
CA ASP A 635 -27.72 -23.76 1.22
C ASP A 635 -27.34 -23.85 2.69
N PHE A 636 -26.26 -24.55 3.03
CA PHE A 636 -25.86 -24.82 4.41
C PHE A 636 -24.59 -24.08 4.84
N GLY A 637 -23.79 -23.59 3.89
CA GLY A 637 -22.47 -23.03 4.17
C GLY A 637 -21.43 -24.10 4.52
N PRO A 638 -20.40 -23.78 5.32
CA PRO A 638 -19.36 -24.73 5.70
C PRO A 638 -19.88 -25.77 6.71
N THR A 639 -19.65 -27.05 6.46
CA THR A 639 -20.05 -28.15 7.36
C THR A 639 -18.85 -28.77 8.06
N GLU A 640 -18.97 -29.03 9.37
CA GLU A 640 -17.92 -29.65 10.18
C GLU A 640 -18.05 -31.18 10.22
N TRP A 641 -16.92 -31.87 10.41
CA TRP A 641 -16.89 -33.26 10.85
C TRP A 641 -17.22 -33.38 12.34
N ASP A 642 -18.44 -33.02 12.75
CA ASP A 642 -18.97 -33.40 14.07
C ASP A 642 -19.95 -34.56 13.91
N ASN A 643 -19.76 -35.60 14.73
CA ASN A 643 -20.70 -36.70 14.88
C ASN A 643 -22.12 -36.23 15.21
N ARG A 644 -22.32 -35.04 15.79
CA ARG A 644 -23.66 -34.54 16.11
C ARG A 644 -24.42 -34.00 14.90
N ASP A 645 -23.73 -33.43 13.92
CA ASP A 645 -24.37 -32.70 12.81
C ASP A 645 -24.72 -33.64 11.65
N ILE A 646 -23.82 -34.60 11.35
CA ILE A 646 -23.99 -35.48 10.19
C ILE A 646 -25.21 -36.39 10.32
N TRP A 647 -25.47 -36.95 11.51
CA TRP A 647 -26.67 -37.78 11.71
C TRP A 647 -27.94 -36.95 11.61
N ALA A 648 -27.94 -35.70 12.11
CA ALA A 648 -29.08 -34.79 11.99
C ALA A 648 -29.33 -34.36 10.53
N GLU A 649 -28.27 -34.17 9.75
CA GLU A 649 -28.36 -33.84 8.31
C GLU A 649 -28.87 -35.02 7.49
N VAL A 650 -28.36 -36.23 7.74
CA VAL A 650 -28.87 -37.48 7.13
C VAL A 650 -30.36 -37.67 7.49
N GLU A 651 -30.73 -37.48 8.75
CA GLU A 651 -32.13 -37.51 9.21
C GLU A 651 -32.98 -36.41 8.54
N GLY A 652 -32.42 -35.23 8.29
CA GLY A 652 -33.06 -34.12 7.58
C GLY A 652 -33.33 -34.41 6.10
N HIS A 653 -32.38 -35.04 5.39
CA HIS A 653 -32.60 -35.52 4.02
C HIS A 653 -33.67 -36.61 3.97
N LEU A 654 -33.63 -37.55 4.93
CA LEU A 654 -34.67 -38.57 5.07
C LEU A 654 -36.05 -37.98 5.39
N ALA A 655 -36.12 -36.90 6.18
CA ALA A 655 -37.38 -36.20 6.45
C ALA A 655 -37.99 -35.56 5.19
N LYS A 656 -37.16 -35.19 4.20
CA LYS A 656 -37.58 -34.68 2.88
C LYS A 656 -37.77 -35.79 1.84
N SER A 657 -37.68 -37.06 2.24
CA SER A 657 -37.73 -38.23 1.36
C SER A 657 -36.63 -38.27 0.29
N ASP A 658 -35.49 -37.60 0.53
CA ASP A 658 -34.33 -37.62 -0.35
C ASP A 658 -33.32 -38.68 0.11
N VAL A 659 -33.64 -39.95 -0.19
CA VAL A 659 -32.84 -41.10 0.23
C VAL A 659 -31.48 -41.13 -0.47
N ARG A 660 -31.37 -40.63 -1.71
CA ARG A 660 -30.11 -40.59 -2.46
C ARG A 660 -29.11 -39.63 -1.81
N ALA A 661 -29.54 -38.43 -1.44
CA ALA A 661 -28.69 -37.49 -0.72
C ALA A 661 -28.29 -38.04 0.67
N ALA A 662 -29.23 -38.63 1.40
CA ALA A 662 -28.95 -39.28 2.69
C ALA A 662 -27.91 -40.40 2.57
N ALA A 663 -28.03 -41.26 1.55
CA ALA A 663 -27.11 -42.36 1.30
C ALA A 663 -25.72 -41.91 0.87
N ALA A 664 -25.64 -40.91 -0.01
CA ALA A 664 -24.36 -40.32 -0.43
C ALA A 664 -23.64 -39.66 0.75
N LEU A 665 -24.38 -38.91 1.57
CA LEU A 665 -23.85 -38.25 2.76
C LEU A 665 -23.32 -39.26 3.79
N LEU A 666 -24.10 -40.32 4.07
CA LEU A 666 -23.72 -41.42 4.95
C LEU A 666 -22.48 -42.14 4.43
N ARG A 667 -22.41 -42.48 3.13
CA ARG A 667 -21.26 -43.16 2.53
C ARG A 667 -19.97 -42.37 2.71
N HIS A 668 -20.00 -41.09 2.34
CA HIS A 668 -18.84 -40.23 2.50
C HIS A 668 -18.46 -40.05 3.98
N TYR A 669 -19.43 -40.03 4.90
CA TYR A 669 -19.12 -40.00 6.33
C TYR A 669 -18.37 -41.25 6.76
N LEU A 670 -18.87 -42.42 6.35
CA LEU A 670 -18.24 -43.70 6.66
C LEU A 670 -16.84 -43.80 6.06
N GLU A 671 -16.57 -43.19 4.91
CA GLU A 671 -15.23 -43.17 4.29
C GLU A 671 -14.22 -42.43 5.16
N HIS A 672 -14.58 -41.23 5.63
CA HIS A 672 -13.74 -40.48 6.55
C HIS A 672 -13.57 -41.18 7.89
N PHE A 673 -14.67 -41.66 8.47
CA PHE A 673 -14.64 -42.45 9.70
C PHE A 673 -13.72 -43.66 9.57
N ALA A 674 -13.83 -44.43 8.47
CA ALA A 674 -13.01 -45.60 8.23
C ALA A 674 -11.54 -45.24 8.04
N LYS A 675 -11.24 -44.10 7.40
CA LYS A 675 -9.88 -43.59 7.24
C LYS A 675 -9.25 -43.27 8.60
N GLU A 676 -9.97 -42.54 9.46
CA GLU A 676 -9.50 -42.21 10.81
C GLU A 676 -9.35 -43.47 11.68
N ALA A 677 -10.31 -44.40 11.60
CA ALA A 677 -10.27 -45.66 12.32
C ALA A 677 -9.10 -46.55 11.89
N CYS A 678 -8.82 -46.65 10.59
CA CYS A 678 -7.66 -47.37 10.07
C CYS A 678 -6.35 -46.79 10.62
N ASP A 679 -6.20 -45.46 10.60
CA ASP A 679 -5.01 -44.77 11.10
C ASP A 679 -4.82 -45.02 12.61
N ARG A 680 -5.84 -44.71 13.42
CA ARG A 680 -5.77 -44.84 14.88
C ARG A 680 -5.58 -46.26 15.38
N LEU A 681 -6.19 -47.24 14.73
CA LEU A 681 -6.08 -48.65 15.11
C LEU A 681 -4.87 -49.34 14.46
N ARG A 682 -4.15 -48.62 13.58
CA ARG A 682 -3.06 -49.14 12.75
C ARG A 682 -3.51 -50.39 11.98
N ALA A 683 -4.66 -50.27 11.32
CA ALA A 683 -5.23 -51.34 10.50
C ALA A 683 -4.34 -51.59 9.27
N THR A 684 -4.27 -52.85 8.83
CA THR A 684 -3.52 -53.19 7.62
C THR A 684 -4.38 -52.85 6.41
N VAL A 685 -3.89 -51.98 5.53
CA VAL A 685 -4.54 -51.59 4.28
C VAL A 685 -3.50 -51.77 3.16
N GLU A 686 -3.96 -52.16 1.97
CA GLU A 686 -3.08 -52.27 0.79
C GLU A 686 -2.41 -50.91 0.50
N PHE A 687 -1.10 -50.89 0.31
CA PHE A 687 -0.38 -49.64 0.05
C PHE A 687 -0.72 -49.08 -1.33
N ARG A 688 -1.12 -47.81 -1.39
CA ARG A 688 -1.29 -47.04 -2.63
C ARG A 688 -0.54 -45.73 -2.54
N GLY A 689 0.30 -45.45 -3.55
CA GLY A 689 1.17 -44.26 -3.57
C GLY A 689 0.43 -42.93 -3.70
N ASP A 690 -0.82 -42.96 -4.19
CA ASP A 690 -1.70 -41.79 -4.31
C ASP A 690 -2.55 -41.53 -3.05
N ALA A 691 -2.48 -42.43 -2.05
CA ALA A 691 -3.31 -42.43 -0.84
C ALA A 691 -4.83 -42.34 -1.10
N GLN A 692 -5.30 -42.78 -2.28
CA GLN A 692 -6.72 -42.83 -2.61
C GLN A 692 -7.33 -44.17 -2.16
N PHE A 693 -8.04 -44.13 -1.04
CA PHE A 693 -8.75 -45.27 -0.46
C PHE A 693 -10.25 -45.03 -0.49
N VAL A 694 -11.02 -46.04 -0.89
CA VAL A 694 -12.49 -45.98 -0.84
C VAL A 694 -13.03 -46.72 0.38
N LEU A 695 -14.33 -46.58 0.67
CA LEU A 695 -14.96 -47.20 1.84
C LEU A 695 -14.67 -48.71 1.94
N GLY A 696 -14.73 -49.42 0.82
CA GLY A 696 -14.49 -50.85 0.74
C GLY A 696 -13.06 -51.27 1.08
N ASP A 697 -12.08 -50.38 0.86
CA ASP A 697 -10.68 -50.62 1.22
C ASP A 697 -10.46 -50.40 2.72
N LEU A 698 -11.21 -49.50 3.35
CA LEU A 698 -10.94 -49.02 4.71
C LEU A 698 -11.84 -49.67 5.77
N LEU A 699 -13.16 -49.64 5.60
CA LEU A 699 -14.10 -50.02 6.66
C LEU A 699 -13.93 -51.47 7.12
N PRO A 700 -13.77 -52.48 6.22
CA PRO A 700 -13.54 -53.86 6.63
C PRO A 700 -12.24 -54.02 7.43
N ASN A 701 -11.18 -53.34 7.01
CA ASN A 701 -9.87 -53.39 7.67
C ASN A 701 -9.89 -52.73 9.05
N ALA A 702 -10.54 -51.57 9.19
CA ALA A 702 -10.75 -50.92 10.50
C ALA A 702 -11.57 -51.83 11.44
N THR A 703 -12.63 -52.45 10.92
CA THR A 703 -13.50 -53.36 11.67
C THR A 703 -12.75 -54.59 12.16
N SER A 704 -11.95 -55.21 11.30
CA SER A 704 -11.12 -56.35 11.69
C SER A 704 -10.08 -55.95 12.73
N ALA A 705 -9.42 -54.81 12.54
CA ALA A 705 -8.40 -54.32 13.45
C ALA A 705 -8.93 -54.11 14.87
N LEU A 706 -10.10 -53.48 15.05
CA LEU A 706 -10.69 -53.30 16.38
C LEU A 706 -11.03 -54.65 17.02
N GLY A 707 -11.65 -55.56 16.27
CA GLY A 707 -11.97 -56.90 16.76
C GLY A 707 -10.73 -57.69 17.21
N ASP A 708 -9.65 -57.64 16.43
CA ASP A 708 -8.40 -58.31 16.76
C ASP A 708 -7.69 -57.68 17.97
N LEU A 709 -7.77 -56.36 18.12
CA LEU A 709 -7.24 -55.64 19.28
C LEU A 709 -8.00 -56.00 20.56
N LEU A 710 -9.34 -56.08 20.51
CA LEU A 710 -10.16 -56.51 21.65
C LEU A 710 -9.84 -57.97 22.06
N LYS A 711 -9.70 -58.88 21.09
CA LYS A 711 -9.28 -60.27 21.35
C LYS A 711 -7.89 -60.34 21.99
N LYS A 712 -6.93 -59.56 21.48
CA LYS A 712 -5.58 -59.46 22.05
C LYS A 712 -5.61 -58.91 23.47
N ALA A 713 -6.38 -57.85 23.70
CA ALA A 713 -6.55 -57.26 25.02
C ALA A 713 -7.15 -58.26 26.02
N LYS A 714 -8.16 -59.02 25.61
CA LYS A 714 -8.77 -60.08 26.42
C LYS A 714 -7.78 -61.20 26.73
N GLY A 715 -7.00 -61.63 25.73
CA GLY A 715 -5.93 -62.62 25.92
C GLY A 715 -4.84 -62.13 26.87
N ALA A 716 -4.44 -60.86 26.77
CA ALA A 716 -3.52 -60.23 27.69
C ALA A 716 -4.09 -60.20 29.11
N ALA A 717 -5.30 -59.66 29.32
CA ALA A 717 -5.95 -59.60 30.63
C ALA A 717 -6.09 -60.99 31.30
N ASN A 718 -6.42 -62.03 30.52
CA ASN A 718 -6.43 -63.42 30.98
C ASN A 718 -5.03 -63.90 31.44
N SER A 719 -3.97 -63.60 30.66
CA SER A 719 -2.59 -63.98 31.03
C SER A 719 -2.09 -63.29 32.32
N TRP A 720 -2.63 -62.11 32.63
CA TRP A 720 -2.37 -61.36 33.86
C TRP A 720 -3.33 -61.71 35.01
N ASN A 721 -4.27 -62.64 34.80
CA ASN A 721 -5.30 -63.08 35.77
C ASN A 721 -6.23 -61.94 36.26
N GLN A 722 -6.53 -60.97 35.38
CA GLN A 722 -7.38 -59.81 35.67
C GLN A 722 -8.85 -60.07 35.30
N LYS A 723 -9.58 -60.81 36.13
CA LYS A 723 -10.95 -61.26 35.83
C LYS A 723 -11.93 -60.11 35.53
N ASP A 724 -11.92 -59.05 36.33
CA ASP A 724 -12.81 -57.90 36.15
C ASP A 724 -12.58 -57.19 34.80
N VAL A 725 -11.31 -57.13 34.36
CA VAL A 725 -10.93 -56.53 33.07
C VAL A 725 -11.38 -57.44 31.91
N VAL A 726 -11.31 -58.76 32.08
CA VAL A 726 -11.78 -59.73 31.07
C VAL A 726 -13.29 -59.65 30.88
N GLU A 727 -14.06 -59.50 31.95
CA GLU A 727 -15.51 -59.29 31.89
C GLU A 727 -15.84 -57.98 31.18
N HIS A 728 -15.15 -56.89 31.53
CA HIS A 728 -15.33 -55.60 30.88
C HIS A 728 -15.02 -55.64 29.37
N ILE A 729 -13.90 -56.24 28.96
CA ILE A 729 -13.55 -56.39 27.54
C ILE A 729 -14.57 -57.28 26.82
N SER A 730 -15.08 -58.33 27.49
CA SER A 730 -16.08 -59.22 26.90
C SER A 730 -17.40 -58.50 26.63
N ALA A 731 -17.83 -57.59 27.51
CA ALA A 731 -19.01 -56.75 27.26
C ALA A 731 -18.81 -55.84 26.04
N ILE A 732 -17.63 -55.22 25.89
CA ILE A 732 -17.29 -54.39 24.72
C ILE A 732 -17.25 -55.24 23.44
N GLU A 733 -16.64 -56.42 23.50
CA GLU A 733 -16.53 -57.36 22.37
C GLU A 733 -17.90 -57.83 21.88
N VAL A 734 -18.83 -58.15 22.80
CA VAL A 734 -20.22 -58.52 22.47
C VAL A 734 -20.97 -57.36 21.84
N ALA A 735 -20.93 -56.17 22.45
CA ALA A 735 -21.60 -54.98 21.91
C ALA A 735 -21.07 -54.61 20.51
N PHE A 736 -19.75 -54.68 20.30
CA PHE A 736 -19.14 -54.46 19.00
C PHE A 736 -19.56 -55.53 17.98
N GLY A 737 -19.61 -56.81 18.39
CA GLY A 737 -20.06 -57.91 17.54
C GLY A 737 -21.51 -57.76 17.08
N GLU A 738 -22.42 -57.37 17.97
CA GLU A 738 -23.82 -57.09 17.65
C GLU A 738 -23.97 -55.90 16.69
N ALA A 739 -23.23 -54.81 16.93
CA ALA A 739 -23.25 -53.64 16.06
C ALA A 739 -22.71 -53.97 14.65
N LYS A 740 -21.62 -54.76 14.58
CA LYS A 740 -21.03 -55.24 13.32
C LYS A 740 -22.00 -56.12 12.53
N ALA A 741 -22.71 -57.03 13.20
CA ALA A 741 -23.65 -57.94 12.55
C ALA A 741 -24.81 -57.17 11.89
N LYS A 742 -25.31 -56.12 12.55
CA LYS A 742 -26.38 -55.26 12.01
C LYS A 742 -25.95 -54.55 10.72
N THR A 743 -24.71 -54.04 10.64
CA THR A 743 -24.21 -53.37 9.42
C THR A 743 -23.91 -54.31 8.26
N GLY A 744 -23.59 -55.58 8.54
CA GLY A 744 -23.18 -56.58 7.54
C GLY A 744 -24.30 -57.01 6.58
N HIS A 745 -25.56 -56.83 6.96
CA HIS A 745 -26.72 -57.06 6.09
C HIS A 745 -27.11 -55.83 5.24
N GLU A 746 -26.59 -54.64 5.59
CA GLU A 746 -27.04 -53.35 5.05
C GLU A 746 -25.99 -52.62 4.20
N THR A 747 -24.78 -53.19 4.05
CA THR A 747 -23.67 -52.59 3.28
C THR A 747 -23.98 -52.53 1.77
N TRP A 748 -24.79 -53.46 1.24
CA TRP A 748 -25.21 -53.42 -0.17
C TRP A 748 -26.13 -52.23 -0.46
N GLN A 749 -27.01 -51.87 0.48
CA GLN A 749 -28.02 -50.82 0.29
C GLN A 749 -27.37 -49.44 0.13
N ILE A 750 -26.27 -49.15 0.83
CA ILE A 750 -25.51 -47.89 0.66
C ILE A 750 -24.88 -47.80 -0.73
N ASN A 751 -24.27 -48.88 -1.22
CA ASN A 751 -23.67 -48.88 -2.56
C ASN A 751 -24.74 -48.86 -3.66
N THR A 752 -25.86 -49.57 -3.46
CA THR A 752 -26.99 -49.63 -4.39
C THR A 752 -27.82 -48.34 -4.42
N ALA A 753 -27.91 -47.59 -3.32
CA ALA A 753 -28.60 -46.30 -3.27
C ALA A 753 -27.78 -45.14 -3.87
N VAL A 754 -26.45 -45.27 -3.95
CA VAL A 754 -25.54 -44.22 -4.45
C VAL A 754 -25.23 -44.37 -5.95
N HIS A 755 -25.32 -45.58 -6.52
CA HIS A 755 -25.13 -45.84 -7.95
C HIS A 755 -26.50 -46.00 -8.65
N PHE A 756 -26.65 -45.49 -9.88
CA PHE A 756 -27.89 -45.63 -10.65
C PHE A 756 -28.20 -47.12 -10.90
N ASN A 757 -29.30 -47.61 -10.34
CA ASN A 757 -29.86 -48.93 -10.61
C ASN A 757 -31.35 -48.77 -10.92
N GLU A 758 -31.81 -49.32 -12.05
CA GLU A 758 -33.22 -49.25 -12.49
C GLU A 758 -34.24 -49.89 -11.52
N TRP A 759 -33.77 -50.57 -10.47
CA TRP A 759 -34.59 -51.35 -9.53
C TRP A 759 -34.52 -50.89 -8.06
N ALA A 760 -33.82 -49.81 -7.73
CA ALA A 760 -33.61 -49.39 -6.34
C ALA A 760 -34.24 -48.02 -6.02
N ASP A 761 -35.57 -47.99 -5.88
CA ASP A 761 -36.30 -46.85 -5.27
C ASP A 761 -36.51 -47.14 -3.78
N PHE A 762 -35.48 -46.90 -2.97
CA PHE A 762 -35.58 -47.02 -1.52
C PHE A 762 -36.45 -45.89 -0.95
N THR A 763 -37.39 -46.24 -0.08
CA THR A 763 -38.18 -45.28 0.69
C THR A 763 -37.48 -44.87 1.98
N LYS A 764 -38.01 -43.87 2.68
CA LYS A 764 -37.50 -43.43 3.98
C LYS A 764 -37.52 -44.56 5.00
N GLU A 765 -38.57 -45.38 4.96
CA GLU A 765 -38.77 -46.53 5.83
C GLU A 765 -37.73 -47.63 5.59
N ASP A 766 -37.22 -47.75 4.36
CA ASP A 766 -36.20 -48.74 4.01
C ASP A 766 -34.79 -48.29 4.43
N PHE A 767 -34.48 -46.99 4.33
CA PHE A 767 -33.11 -46.47 4.60
C PHE A 767 -32.91 -45.98 6.04
N GLY A 768 -33.97 -45.66 6.77
CA GLY A 768 -33.90 -45.26 8.19
C GLY A 768 -33.20 -46.27 9.11
N PRO A 769 -33.53 -47.58 9.03
CA PRO A 769 -32.83 -48.63 9.79
C PRO A 769 -31.32 -48.68 9.51
N VAL A 770 -30.92 -48.47 8.24
CA VAL A 770 -29.52 -48.45 7.80
C VAL A 770 -28.73 -47.36 8.52
N VAL A 771 -29.29 -46.15 8.55
CA VAL A 771 -28.69 -45.01 9.25
C VAL A 771 -28.51 -45.33 10.74
N ALA A 772 -29.53 -45.92 11.39
CA ALA A 772 -29.46 -46.26 12.80
C ALA A 772 -28.41 -47.34 13.11
N ALA A 773 -28.26 -48.34 12.26
CA ALA A 773 -27.26 -49.40 12.42
C ALA A 773 -25.84 -48.84 12.30
N PHE A 774 -25.56 -48.04 11.28
CA PHE A 774 -24.24 -47.42 11.11
C PHE A 774 -23.91 -46.40 12.21
N ARG A 775 -24.91 -45.72 12.77
CA ARG A 775 -24.75 -44.84 13.94
C ARG A 775 -24.33 -45.62 15.18
N ALA A 776 -24.98 -46.75 15.45
CA ALA A 776 -24.60 -47.63 16.55
C ALA A 776 -23.19 -48.24 16.34
N PHE A 777 -22.89 -48.63 15.10
CA PHE A 777 -21.61 -49.22 14.72
C PHE A 777 -20.43 -48.27 14.89
N THR A 778 -20.54 -47.05 14.36
CA THR A 778 -19.48 -46.03 14.51
C THR A 778 -19.26 -45.64 15.97
N LYS A 779 -20.31 -45.62 16.79
CA LYS A 779 -20.22 -45.38 18.23
C LYS A 779 -19.38 -46.45 18.95
N ALA A 780 -19.39 -47.71 18.50
CA ALA A 780 -18.61 -48.79 19.11
C ALA A 780 -17.08 -48.59 19.01
N PHE A 781 -16.61 -47.69 18.16
CA PHE A 781 -15.19 -47.34 18.04
C PHE A 781 -14.76 -46.23 19.01
N ALA A 782 -15.67 -45.65 19.78
CA ALA A 782 -15.41 -44.51 20.63
C ALA A 782 -15.75 -44.77 22.10
N CYS A 783 -15.07 -44.05 23.00
CA CYS A 783 -15.33 -44.10 24.43
C CYS A 783 -16.64 -43.37 24.79
N ASP A 784 -17.50 -43.99 25.59
CA ASP A 784 -18.76 -43.36 26.03
C ASP A 784 -18.55 -42.10 26.90
N THR A 785 -17.38 -41.95 27.53
CA THR A 785 -17.08 -40.80 28.40
C THR A 785 -16.57 -39.60 27.61
N CYS A 786 -15.51 -39.77 26.79
CA CYS A 786 -14.89 -38.65 26.06
C CYS A 786 -15.33 -38.55 24.59
N ASN A 787 -16.12 -39.51 24.09
CA ASN A 787 -16.50 -39.64 22.68
C ASN A 787 -15.30 -39.63 21.72
N GLU A 788 -14.10 -39.98 22.18
CA GLU A 788 -12.94 -40.13 21.31
C GLU A 788 -12.82 -41.55 20.81
N MET A 789 -12.47 -41.66 19.52
CA MET A 789 -12.17 -42.93 18.90
C MET A 789 -10.94 -43.58 19.56
N TYR A 790 -11.04 -44.89 19.80
CA TYR A 790 -9.96 -45.69 20.34
C TYR A 790 -8.73 -45.65 19.43
N PHE A 791 -7.55 -45.62 20.03
CA PHE A 791 -6.28 -45.61 19.32
C PHE A 791 -5.27 -46.56 19.96
N VAL A 792 -4.32 -47.02 19.15
CA VAL A 792 -3.24 -47.89 19.58
C VAL A 792 -2.05 -47.05 20.02
N ALA A 793 -1.46 -47.38 21.16
CA ALA A 793 -0.20 -46.81 21.64
C ALA A 793 0.88 -47.90 21.76
N PRO A 794 2.17 -47.59 21.51
CA PRO A 794 2.67 -46.37 20.85
C PRO A 794 2.30 -46.31 19.35
N ASP A 795 2.36 -45.10 18.78
CA ASP A 795 1.96 -44.82 17.39
C ASP A 795 2.77 -45.63 16.36
N ARG A 796 4.02 -45.99 16.68
CA ARG A 796 4.90 -46.83 15.85
C ARG A 796 5.55 -47.93 16.69
N GLY A 797 5.91 -49.03 16.04
CA GLY A 797 6.52 -50.19 16.71
C GLY A 797 5.49 -51.22 17.19
N LYS A 798 5.79 -51.96 18.26
CA LYS A 798 4.89 -52.98 18.81
C LYS A 798 3.60 -52.32 19.33
N LYS A 799 2.43 -52.92 19.10
CA LYS A 799 1.16 -52.42 19.63
C LYS A 799 1.04 -52.84 21.09
N GLU A 800 1.12 -51.90 22.03
CA GLU A 800 1.22 -52.19 23.47
C GLU A 800 -0.10 -51.98 24.21
N ALA A 801 -0.90 -50.98 23.84
CA ALA A 801 -2.18 -50.69 24.47
C ALA A 801 -3.23 -50.17 23.47
N LEU A 802 -4.51 -50.42 23.77
CA LEU A 802 -5.67 -49.78 23.13
C LEU A 802 -6.27 -48.77 24.12
N ARG A 803 -6.32 -47.50 23.74
CA ARG A 803 -6.64 -46.39 24.65
C ARG A 803 -7.68 -45.44 24.09
N CYS A 804 -8.32 -44.69 24.97
CA CYS A 804 -9.02 -43.44 24.66
C CYS A 804 -8.27 -42.25 25.28
N GLY A 805 -8.49 -41.02 24.81
CA GLY A 805 -7.69 -39.88 25.29
C GLY A 805 -8.02 -39.39 26.70
N CYS A 806 -9.18 -39.74 27.27
CA CYS A 806 -9.45 -39.49 28.69
C CYS A 806 -8.90 -40.58 29.63
N GLY A 807 -8.39 -41.68 29.07
CA GLY A 807 -7.84 -42.79 29.84
C GLY A 807 -8.86 -43.72 30.51
N THR A 808 -10.17 -43.46 30.39
CA THR A 808 -11.22 -44.35 30.93
C THR A 808 -11.11 -45.76 30.36
N LEU A 809 -10.90 -45.89 29.06
CA LEU A 809 -10.47 -47.14 28.43
C LEU A 809 -8.95 -47.14 28.26
N ASN A 810 -8.28 -48.10 28.90
CA ASN A 810 -6.86 -48.40 28.74
C ASN A 810 -6.63 -49.92 28.83
N LEU A 811 -6.61 -50.58 27.67
CA LEU A 811 -6.47 -52.03 27.58
C LEU A 811 -5.05 -52.41 27.19
N ASN A 812 -4.39 -53.21 28.02
CA ASN A 812 -3.07 -53.77 27.71
C ASN A 812 -3.18 -54.83 26.59
N LEU A 813 -2.29 -54.78 25.61
CA LEU A 813 -2.22 -55.74 24.49
C LEU A 813 -1.06 -56.76 24.65
N LEU A 814 -0.23 -56.62 25.68
CA LEU A 814 0.92 -57.50 25.94
C LEU A 814 0.57 -58.62 26.94
N GLN A 815 0.80 -59.87 26.54
CA GLN A 815 0.62 -61.02 27.41
C GLN A 815 1.75 -61.14 28.44
N LYS A 816 1.46 -61.78 29.58
CA LYS A 816 2.44 -62.03 30.63
C LYS A 816 3.58 -62.93 30.10
N GLY A 817 4.75 -62.33 29.89
CA GLY A 817 5.97 -63.01 29.43
C GLY A 817 6.37 -62.78 27.97
N GLY A 818 5.77 -61.83 27.25
CA GLY A 818 6.06 -61.56 25.83
C GLY A 818 6.27 -60.10 25.45
#